data_AF-A0A939VD64-F1
#
_entry.id   AF-A0A939VD64-F1
#
_cell.length_a   1.000
_cell.length_b   1.000
_cell.length_c   1.000
_cell.angle_alpha   90.00
_cell.angle_beta   90.00
_cell.angle_gamma   90.00
#
_symmetry.space_group_name_H-M   'P 1'
#
loop_
_entity.id
_entity.type
_entity.pdbx_description
1 polymer ?
#
loop_
_entity_poly.entity_id
_entity_poly.type
_entity_poly.pdbx_seq_one_letter_code
_entity_poly.pdbx_strand_id
1 'polypeptide(L)'
;MKKIFKYSIIVALCAAMAALTACQEKELDVNPLGEAFSFSGMAPNPVMRGGELRIFGRKLDQVAEVRFAGEEVSVTEFIRVGKGAKLDTLFLLVPLEGPEVGKVSIVAKDGTVKTSQSDLSFTEPIEIESFSPATVLSGDVLTIKGEYLNDVKEVIFAGENSYATAFESQDRHELKVVVPSNAISGPVILSDVNEIEDENTIPNHIYTATDLVVDNPTVNKAAKATYKSGDVVTVTGAHLDMIKNVALPQVSSVEFKLDSAEFKKLTFNLPPKAADGNITLTSYAGIEFDAGEIETVTVSELAVASLAADGRYKAGCQVEITGGDLDLVTKVEFEGAEADWYLDKTKIVATQPDGAKDGAVVVTLESGKKAYSDAIEVVKPVVTAVDTTAATAGKDVIVVTGEDLDLVTKATIGNKAQSFIDCEFEVKTVDSLVVSIPEQAYSGVITLTAASGYEAVTENISIVYDMAVSIKFNKDSFGLGEKISLTGKNLMQIDRIFIKGKRVTSFAVRTDTELSFDIPEGIGPGVYRLTMLLMDETELTWPIPFTITAPFTETFIWEGSEYINWTAMGALSWGGYDWTTVKEGTVLCVYVTPDPAAEYWQLRIANGSWASLPSLADLAPEGNLPLEADTKEYKFELTAADLDVLINQGGLVLTGANYTVTGVSLIVFGAAEKRTTIWEGETVVGNWDNSNGALSWGGYDWSTVEAGTKLAVSFTTSDENAVMRFGNGSWASLPSLAGLAEDGNIPVAGLTSYEFELTADDLDQLVNAGGLVICGAYWTLTEVALVTIESAGPQEKTIWEGETVVGDWDNSNGALSWGGYDWSTVEAGTTLCAHFTTSDENAVMRFGNGSWASLPSLAGLAEDGNIPVAGLTSYEFELTADDLDQLVNAGGLVVCGAFWTLTSIGLK
;
A
#
# COMPACT_ATOMS: atom_id res chain seq x y z
N MET A 1 100.89 -39.55 61.41
CA MET A 1 102.36 -39.51 61.52
C MET A 1 102.94 -40.19 60.30
N LYS A 2 103.97 -39.57 59.71
CA LYS A 2 105.19 -40.22 59.24
C LYS A 2 105.03 -41.60 58.58
N LYS A 3 105.56 -41.66 57.36
CA LYS A 3 106.54 -42.65 56.91
C LYS A 3 106.09 -44.11 56.97
N ILE A 4 106.19 -44.74 55.79
CA ILE A 4 106.79 -46.07 55.63
C ILE A 4 106.23 -47.10 56.62
N PHE A 5 105.13 -47.76 56.22
CA PHE A 5 104.93 -49.21 56.27
C PHE A 5 103.44 -49.50 56.20
N LYS A 6 103.00 -50.07 55.08
CA LYS A 6 102.16 -51.28 55.04
C LYS A 6 101.96 -51.70 53.58
N TYR A 7 102.95 -52.45 53.09
CA TYR A 7 102.78 -53.42 52.01
C TYR A 7 101.82 -54.53 52.46
N SER A 8 101.16 -55.18 51.49
CA SER A 8 100.51 -56.51 51.54
C SER A 8 98.99 -56.62 51.29
N ILE A 9 98.36 -55.79 50.44
CA ILE A 9 97.05 -56.14 49.81
C ILE A 9 96.94 -55.87 48.29
N ILE A 10 97.83 -55.09 47.63
CA ILE A 10 97.78 -54.90 46.16
C ILE A 10 99.10 -55.34 45.50
N VAL A 11 99.66 -56.44 46.00
CA VAL A 11 100.63 -57.27 45.25
C VAL A 11 99.88 -58.36 44.45
N ALA A 12 98.53 -58.40 44.54
CA ALA A 12 97.62 -59.23 43.72
C ALA A 12 96.91 -58.47 42.58
N LEU A 13 97.09 -57.14 42.44
CA LEU A 13 96.64 -56.39 41.25
C LEU A 13 97.79 -56.12 40.26
N CYS A 14 98.98 -56.64 40.57
CA CYS A 14 100.15 -56.73 39.69
C CYS A 14 100.09 -57.93 38.73
N ALA A 15 98.90 -58.41 38.37
CA ALA A 15 98.70 -59.48 37.39
C ALA A 15 97.73 -59.13 36.24
N ALA A 16 97.32 -57.86 36.10
CA ALA A 16 96.46 -57.40 35.00
C ALA A 16 96.79 -55.99 34.46
N MET A 17 98.00 -55.47 34.72
CA MET A 17 98.48 -54.18 34.17
C MET A 17 99.81 -54.33 33.39
N ALA A 18 100.04 -55.53 32.83
CA ALA A 18 101.20 -55.87 32.00
C ALA A 18 100.78 -56.45 30.64
N ALA A 19 99.70 -55.93 30.05
CA ALA A 19 99.32 -56.21 28.68
C ALA A 19 98.52 -55.03 28.13
N LEU A 20 99.21 -54.08 27.48
CA LEU A 20 98.72 -53.21 26.41
C LEU A 20 99.95 -52.46 25.89
N THR A 21 100.73 -53.13 25.04
CA THR A 21 101.58 -52.43 24.08
C THR A 21 100.68 -51.59 23.20
N ALA A 22 100.82 -50.28 23.29
CA ALA A 22 100.24 -49.33 22.35
C ALA A 22 100.70 -49.71 20.93
N CYS A 23 99.77 -50.17 20.11
CA CYS A 23 99.97 -50.19 18.66
C CYS A 23 100.13 -48.73 18.21
N GLN A 24 101.12 -48.48 17.34
CA GLN A 24 101.18 -47.24 16.58
C GLN A 24 99.80 -46.98 15.97
N GLU A 25 99.26 -45.77 16.13
CA GLU A 25 98.21 -45.27 15.26
C GLU A 25 98.75 -45.36 13.84
N LYS A 26 98.28 -46.36 13.10
CA LYS A 26 98.24 -46.27 11.66
C LYS A 26 97.15 -45.25 11.39
N GLU A 27 97.52 -43.97 11.25
CA GLU A 27 96.63 -43.00 10.62
C GLU A 27 96.20 -43.63 9.29
N LEU A 28 94.95 -44.10 9.25
CA LEU A 28 94.30 -44.45 8.02
C LEU A 28 94.18 -43.12 7.27
N ASP A 29 94.82 -43.02 6.11
CA ASP A 29 94.58 -41.94 5.16
C ASP A 29 93.10 -42.02 4.75
N VAL A 30 92.26 -41.23 5.43
CA VAL A 30 90.83 -41.10 5.21
C VAL A 30 90.52 -40.11 4.07
N ASN A 31 91.46 -39.90 3.14
CA ASN A 31 91.23 -39.12 1.93
C ASN A 31 90.83 -40.04 0.75
N PRO A 32 89.52 -40.27 0.50
CA PRO A 32 89.04 -41.18 -0.54
C PRO A 32 89.34 -40.73 -1.99
N LEU A 33 89.93 -39.54 -2.21
CA LEU A 33 90.18 -38.97 -3.54
C LEU A 33 91.65 -39.04 -4.01
N GLY A 34 92.61 -39.38 -3.13
CA GLY A 34 94.04 -39.42 -3.46
C GLY A 34 94.66 -38.06 -3.89
N GLU A 35 95.93 -38.07 -4.30
CA GLU A 35 96.70 -36.89 -4.80
C GLU A 35 96.58 -36.69 -6.33
N ALA A 36 95.70 -37.42 -7.01
CA ALA A 36 95.58 -37.45 -8.46
C ALA A 36 94.71 -36.31 -9.01
N PHE A 37 94.92 -35.94 -10.28
CA PHE A 37 94.05 -35.00 -11.00
C PHE A 37 92.60 -35.50 -11.01
N SER A 38 91.66 -34.67 -10.56
CA SER A 38 90.28 -35.09 -10.33
C SER A 38 89.26 -33.98 -10.57
N PHE A 39 88.06 -34.40 -10.99
CA PHE A 39 86.82 -33.61 -10.98
C PHE A 39 85.97 -34.17 -9.84
N SER A 40 85.75 -33.38 -8.79
CA SER A 40 85.01 -33.79 -7.59
C SER A 40 83.57 -33.25 -7.53
N GLY A 41 83.28 -32.12 -8.17
CA GLY A 41 81.92 -31.56 -8.21
C GLY A 41 81.87 -30.22 -8.93
N MET A 42 80.66 -29.69 -9.15
CA MET A 42 80.46 -28.37 -9.74
C MET A 42 79.32 -27.62 -9.05
N ALA A 43 79.42 -26.29 -8.96
CA ALA A 43 78.36 -25.44 -8.40
C ALA A 43 78.41 -24.00 -8.95
N PRO A 44 77.27 -23.30 -9.06
CA PRO A 44 75.90 -23.83 -8.85
C PRO A 44 75.50 -24.83 -9.95
N ASN A 45 74.54 -25.70 -9.64
CA ASN A 45 73.89 -26.61 -10.60
C ASN A 45 72.42 -26.78 -10.15
N PRO A 46 71.44 -26.19 -10.84
CA PRO A 46 71.55 -25.53 -12.13
C PRO A 46 72.35 -24.23 -12.12
N VAL A 47 72.93 -23.86 -13.27
CA VAL A 47 73.68 -22.60 -13.50
C VAL A 47 73.00 -21.78 -14.59
N MET A 48 73.01 -20.46 -14.49
CA MET A 48 72.56 -19.59 -15.58
C MET A 48 73.56 -19.63 -16.74
N ARG A 49 73.09 -19.71 -17.99
CA ARG A 49 73.97 -19.58 -19.17
C ARG A 49 74.63 -18.19 -19.16
N GLY A 50 75.90 -18.11 -19.53
CA GLY A 50 76.71 -16.88 -19.33
C GLY A 50 77.17 -16.66 -17.88
N GLY A 51 76.66 -17.44 -16.91
CA GLY A 51 76.99 -17.32 -15.49
C GLY A 51 78.30 -18.01 -15.09
N GLU A 52 78.78 -17.71 -13.88
CA GLU A 52 79.99 -18.29 -13.31
C GLU A 52 79.74 -19.73 -12.80
N LEU A 53 80.41 -20.71 -13.40
CA LEU A 53 80.48 -22.09 -12.92
C LEU A 53 81.78 -22.33 -12.16
N ARG A 54 81.67 -23.00 -11.01
CA ARG A 54 82.82 -23.42 -10.20
C ARG A 54 82.96 -24.93 -10.29
N ILE A 55 84.14 -25.40 -10.69
CA ILE A 55 84.49 -26.83 -10.71
C ILE A 55 85.45 -27.10 -9.55
N PHE A 56 85.12 -28.08 -8.71
CA PHE A 56 85.91 -28.50 -7.56
C PHE A 56 86.66 -29.79 -7.89
N GLY A 57 87.92 -29.90 -7.45
CA GLY A 57 88.76 -31.03 -7.81
C GLY A 57 90.16 -30.93 -7.24
N ARG A 58 91.12 -31.69 -7.76
CA ARG A 58 92.54 -31.59 -7.40
C ARG A 58 93.40 -31.35 -8.63
N LYS A 59 94.47 -30.55 -8.47
CA LYS A 59 95.41 -30.16 -9.54
C LYS A 59 94.71 -29.44 -10.70
N LEU A 60 93.73 -28.59 -10.38
CA LEU A 60 92.94 -27.88 -11.40
C LEU A 60 93.73 -26.78 -12.13
N ASP A 61 94.92 -26.42 -11.66
CA ASP A 61 95.88 -25.57 -12.39
C ASP A 61 96.43 -26.22 -13.68
N GLN A 62 96.22 -27.53 -13.82
CA GLN A 62 96.59 -28.28 -15.01
C GLN A 62 95.49 -28.37 -16.06
N VAL A 63 94.28 -27.87 -15.79
CA VAL A 63 93.19 -27.84 -16.78
C VAL A 63 93.58 -26.93 -17.95
N ALA A 64 93.44 -27.43 -19.17
CA ALA A 64 93.62 -26.71 -20.42
C ALA A 64 92.28 -26.31 -21.06
N GLU A 65 91.25 -27.13 -20.86
CA GLU A 65 89.96 -26.98 -21.53
C GLU A 65 88.86 -27.55 -20.63
N VAL A 66 87.70 -26.87 -20.60
CA VAL A 66 86.45 -27.39 -20.06
C VAL A 66 85.48 -27.58 -21.21
N ARG A 67 84.99 -28.81 -21.42
CA ARG A 67 84.00 -29.16 -22.44
C ARG A 67 82.63 -29.30 -21.81
N PHE A 68 81.65 -28.65 -22.39
CA PHE A 68 80.24 -28.80 -22.06
C PHE A 68 79.61 -29.82 -23.02
N ALA A 69 78.45 -30.38 -22.63
CA ALA A 69 77.62 -31.09 -23.60
C ALA A 69 77.10 -30.09 -24.66
N GLY A 70 76.91 -30.55 -25.90
CA GLY A 70 76.67 -29.70 -27.08
C GLY A 70 77.83 -29.77 -28.09
N GLU A 71 77.55 -29.54 -29.36
CA GLU A 71 78.54 -29.66 -30.44
C GLU A 71 79.56 -28.50 -30.38
N GLU A 72 80.86 -28.83 -30.28
CA GLU A 72 81.99 -27.88 -30.21
C GLU A 72 81.98 -26.85 -29.05
N VAL A 73 81.26 -27.13 -27.96
CA VAL A 73 81.16 -26.19 -26.82
C VAL A 73 82.27 -26.41 -25.80
N SER A 74 83.34 -25.61 -25.90
CA SER A 74 84.46 -25.65 -24.96
C SER A 74 84.90 -24.26 -24.51
N VAL A 75 85.48 -24.21 -23.31
CA VAL A 75 86.06 -23.01 -22.72
C VAL A 75 87.51 -23.30 -22.36
N THR A 76 88.41 -22.52 -22.93
CA THR A 76 89.86 -22.55 -22.63
C THR A 76 90.31 -21.36 -21.78
N GLU A 77 89.42 -20.37 -21.59
CA GLU A 77 89.66 -19.18 -20.78
C GLU A 77 88.96 -19.30 -19.43
N PHE A 78 89.74 -19.20 -18.35
CA PHE A 78 89.23 -19.37 -17.00
C PHE A 78 89.40 -18.08 -16.21
N ILE A 79 88.42 -17.75 -15.37
CA ILE A 79 88.43 -16.55 -14.53
C ILE A 79 89.60 -16.64 -13.54
N ARG A 80 89.72 -17.77 -12.82
CA ARG A 80 90.82 -18.06 -11.90
C ARG A 80 90.83 -19.52 -11.44
N VAL A 81 91.94 -19.95 -10.84
CA VAL A 81 92.05 -21.20 -10.07
C VAL A 81 92.40 -20.88 -8.63
N GLY A 82 91.51 -21.21 -7.69
CA GLY A 82 91.74 -21.11 -6.26
C GLY A 82 92.35 -22.39 -5.70
N LYS A 83 93.43 -22.27 -4.91
CA LYS A 83 94.06 -23.40 -4.21
C LYS A 83 93.47 -23.53 -2.80
N GLY A 84 92.93 -24.69 -2.47
CA GLY A 84 92.34 -24.97 -1.17
C GLY A 84 93.08 -26.08 -0.41
N ALA A 85 92.91 -26.12 0.92
CA ALA A 85 93.56 -27.11 1.78
C ALA A 85 93.13 -28.57 1.50
N LYS A 86 92.00 -28.79 0.81
CA LYS A 86 91.47 -30.12 0.46
C LYS A 86 91.14 -30.30 -1.03
N LEU A 87 90.57 -29.28 -1.67
CA LEU A 87 90.22 -29.23 -3.10
C LEU A 87 90.60 -27.86 -3.69
N ASP A 88 91.04 -27.87 -4.93
CA ASP A 88 91.15 -26.68 -5.78
C ASP A 88 89.77 -26.31 -6.35
N THR A 89 89.60 -25.05 -6.76
CA THR A 89 88.37 -24.56 -7.43
C THR A 89 88.73 -23.82 -8.70
N LEU A 90 88.23 -24.29 -9.85
CA LEU A 90 88.32 -23.63 -11.15
C LEU A 90 87.06 -22.79 -11.38
N PHE A 91 87.24 -21.52 -11.70
CA PHE A 91 86.16 -20.57 -11.99
C PHE A 91 86.15 -20.27 -13.49
N LEU A 92 85.00 -20.43 -14.15
CA LEU A 92 84.81 -20.11 -15.56
C LEU A 92 83.40 -19.57 -15.81
N LEU A 93 83.20 -18.89 -16.93
CA LEU A 93 81.86 -18.56 -17.41
C LEU A 93 81.35 -19.69 -18.30
N VAL A 94 80.10 -20.08 -18.11
CA VAL A 94 79.40 -20.99 -19.02
C VAL A 94 79.11 -20.23 -20.31
N PRO A 95 79.40 -20.77 -21.51
CA PRO A 95 79.02 -20.14 -22.76
C PRO A 95 77.52 -19.80 -22.79
N LEU A 96 77.16 -18.64 -23.34
CA LEU A 96 75.77 -18.23 -23.43
C LEU A 96 74.98 -19.13 -24.39
N GLU A 97 75.57 -19.39 -25.56
CA GLU A 97 75.00 -20.18 -26.65
C GLU A 97 75.73 -21.51 -26.83
N GLY A 98 74.98 -22.59 -27.08
CA GLY A 98 75.53 -23.91 -27.42
C GLY A 98 75.47 -24.99 -26.34
N PRO A 99 75.77 -24.74 -25.04
CA PRO A 99 75.75 -25.81 -24.05
C PRO A 99 74.39 -26.52 -23.97
N GLU A 100 74.38 -27.85 -23.91
CA GLU A 100 73.18 -28.67 -23.68
C GLU A 100 73.21 -29.27 -22.28
N VAL A 101 72.05 -29.72 -21.78
CA VAL A 101 72.00 -30.42 -20.48
C VAL A 101 72.81 -31.71 -20.59
N GLY A 102 73.85 -31.83 -19.78
CA GLY A 102 74.73 -33.00 -19.86
C GLY A 102 76.02 -32.86 -19.07
N LYS A 103 76.89 -33.87 -19.21
CA LYS A 103 78.14 -33.92 -18.45
C LYS A 103 79.10 -32.80 -18.86
N VAL A 104 79.89 -32.34 -17.88
CA VAL A 104 80.99 -31.39 -18.10
C VAL A 104 82.30 -32.15 -17.93
N SER A 105 83.23 -31.98 -18.86
CA SER A 105 84.54 -32.61 -18.81
C SER A 105 85.65 -31.58 -18.68
N ILE A 106 86.60 -31.80 -17.76
CA ILE A 106 87.86 -31.07 -17.69
C ILE A 106 88.96 -31.87 -18.38
N VAL A 107 89.72 -31.22 -19.24
CA VAL A 107 90.87 -31.80 -19.97
C VAL A 107 92.14 -31.18 -19.42
N ALA A 108 93.06 -31.98 -18.90
CA ALA A 108 94.37 -31.52 -18.45
C ALA A 108 95.33 -31.25 -19.62
N LYS A 109 96.38 -30.46 -19.38
CA LYS A 109 97.45 -30.16 -20.35
C LYS A 109 98.18 -31.40 -20.88
N ASP A 110 98.16 -32.51 -20.13
CA ASP A 110 98.73 -33.80 -20.54
C ASP A 110 97.75 -34.68 -21.33
N GLY A 111 96.53 -34.20 -21.59
CA GLY A 111 95.47 -34.91 -22.30
C GLY A 111 94.55 -35.74 -21.41
N THR A 112 94.77 -35.79 -20.09
CA THR A 112 93.89 -36.54 -19.18
C THR A 112 92.51 -35.90 -19.08
N VAL A 113 91.45 -36.66 -19.36
CA VAL A 113 90.06 -36.18 -19.27
C VAL A 113 89.41 -36.70 -17.98
N LYS A 114 88.71 -35.81 -17.27
CA LYS A 114 87.82 -36.16 -16.16
C LYS A 114 86.45 -35.56 -16.40
N THR A 115 85.43 -36.40 -16.31
CA THR A 115 84.03 -36.01 -16.56
C THR A 115 83.27 -35.96 -15.25
N SER A 116 82.32 -35.03 -15.15
CA SER A 116 81.42 -34.93 -14.02
C SER A 116 80.58 -36.20 -13.84
N GLN A 117 80.09 -36.40 -12.62
CA GLN A 117 79.13 -37.48 -12.34
C GLN A 117 77.69 -37.02 -12.55
N SER A 118 77.36 -35.78 -12.18
CA SER A 118 76.07 -35.15 -12.45
C SER A 118 76.09 -34.46 -13.82
N ASP A 119 74.92 -34.38 -14.46
CA ASP A 119 74.72 -33.47 -15.59
C ASP A 119 74.68 -32.03 -15.08
N LEU A 120 75.21 -31.10 -15.87
CA LEU A 120 74.98 -29.68 -15.68
C LEU A 120 73.60 -29.36 -16.26
N SER A 121 72.77 -28.75 -15.41
CA SER A 121 71.46 -28.22 -15.78
C SER A 121 71.51 -26.70 -15.80
N PHE A 122 70.57 -26.07 -16.51
CA PHE A 122 70.51 -24.62 -16.64
C PHE A 122 69.32 -24.03 -15.91
N THR A 123 69.48 -22.80 -15.41
CA THR A 123 68.36 -21.97 -14.98
C THR A 123 68.07 -20.99 -16.12
N GLU A 124 66.86 -21.07 -16.66
CA GLU A 124 66.40 -20.36 -17.86
C GLU A 124 65.17 -19.53 -17.47
N PRO A 125 65.33 -18.43 -16.71
CA PRO A 125 64.22 -17.62 -16.27
C PRO A 125 63.68 -16.79 -17.45
N ILE A 126 62.38 -16.85 -17.71
CA ILE A 126 61.72 -15.99 -18.70
C ILE A 126 61.86 -14.54 -18.24
N GLU A 127 62.39 -13.67 -19.11
CA GLU A 127 62.51 -12.23 -18.88
C GLU A 127 61.86 -11.46 -20.02
N ILE A 128 61.13 -10.39 -19.70
CA ILE A 128 60.52 -9.49 -20.68
C ILE A 128 61.33 -8.18 -20.70
N GLU A 129 61.87 -7.82 -21.87
CA GLU A 129 62.54 -6.55 -22.10
C GLU A 129 61.55 -5.48 -22.57
N SER A 130 60.74 -5.79 -23.58
CA SER A 130 59.78 -4.84 -24.18
C SER A 130 58.72 -5.55 -25.01
N PHE A 131 57.66 -4.83 -25.37
CA PHE A 131 56.72 -5.26 -26.40
C PHE A 131 56.41 -4.12 -27.38
N SER A 132 55.97 -4.46 -28.58
CA SER A 132 55.58 -3.51 -29.63
C SER A 132 54.56 -4.14 -30.57
N PRO A 133 53.54 -3.39 -31.02
CA PRO A 133 53.26 -1.99 -30.68
C PRO A 133 52.67 -1.83 -29.27
N ALA A 134 52.69 -0.59 -28.74
CA ALA A 134 52.12 -0.28 -27.42
C ALA A 134 50.58 -0.19 -27.42
N THR A 135 50.00 0.05 -28.60
CA THR A 135 48.56 0.09 -28.86
C THR A 135 48.23 -0.88 -29.96
N VAL A 136 47.21 -1.71 -29.74
CA VAL A 136 46.77 -2.78 -30.64
C VAL A 136 45.25 -2.81 -30.77
N LEU A 137 44.77 -3.43 -31.84
CA LEU A 137 43.41 -3.92 -32.01
C LEU A 137 43.40 -5.45 -32.04
N SER A 138 42.20 -6.05 -32.05
CA SER A 138 42.08 -7.50 -32.24
C SER A 138 42.69 -7.93 -33.58
N GLY A 139 43.37 -9.08 -33.58
CA GLY A 139 44.04 -9.61 -34.76
C GLY A 139 45.41 -8.99 -35.07
N ASP A 140 45.80 -7.90 -34.40
CA ASP A 140 47.16 -7.35 -34.53
C ASP A 140 48.20 -8.33 -33.95
N VAL A 141 49.42 -8.26 -34.49
CA VAL A 141 50.54 -9.07 -34.02
C VAL A 141 51.35 -8.26 -32.99
N LEU A 142 51.34 -8.74 -31.74
CA LEU A 142 52.18 -8.23 -30.67
C LEU A 142 53.54 -8.92 -30.69
N THR A 143 54.62 -8.15 -30.82
CA THR A 143 56.00 -8.63 -30.70
C THR A 143 56.54 -8.35 -29.31
N ILE A 144 56.94 -9.40 -28.60
CA ILE A 144 57.54 -9.35 -27.26
C ILE A 144 59.02 -9.72 -27.38
N LYS A 145 59.90 -8.90 -26.80
CA LYS A 145 61.35 -9.13 -26.75
C LYS A 145 61.81 -9.40 -25.34
N GLY A 146 62.80 -10.26 -25.19
CA GLY A 146 63.24 -10.72 -23.88
C GLY A 146 64.32 -11.79 -23.93
N GLU A 147 64.37 -12.61 -22.89
CA GLU A 147 65.25 -13.79 -22.79
C GLU A 147 64.42 -15.03 -22.44
N TYR A 148 64.83 -16.17 -22.99
CA TYR A 148 64.18 -17.48 -22.81
C TYR A 148 62.70 -17.50 -23.19
N LEU A 149 62.30 -16.68 -24.17
CA LEU A 149 60.91 -16.63 -24.65
C LEU A 149 60.46 -17.93 -25.33
N ASN A 150 61.40 -18.80 -25.71
CA ASN A 150 61.14 -20.15 -26.21
C ASN A 150 60.47 -21.08 -25.17
N ASP A 151 60.54 -20.72 -23.88
CA ASP A 151 59.95 -21.52 -22.80
C ASP A 151 58.49 -21.14 -22.50
N VAL A 152 58.01 -20.03 -23.05
CA VAL A 152 56.61 -19.59 -22.94
C VAL A 152 55.67 -20.62 -23.58
N LYS A 153 54.58 -20.96 -22.89
CA LYS A 153 53.51 -21.85 -23.38
C LYS A 153 52.19 -21.12 -23.58
N GLU A 154 51.99 -20.02 -22.87
CA GLU A 154 50.77 -19.21 -22.96
C GLU A 154 51.10 -17.73 -22.77
N VAL A 155 50.42 -16.89 -23.57
CA VAL A 155 50.39 -15.43 -23.38
C VAL A 155 48.97 -15.07 -22.93
N ILE A 156 48.84 -14.59 -21.71
CA ILE A 156 47.57 -14.16 -21.12
C ILE A 156 47.47 -12.64 -21.28
N PHE A 157 46.35 -12.19 -21.83
CA PHE A 157 45.99 -10.78 -21.92
C PHE A 157 44.99 -10.45 -20.82
N ALA A 158 44.92 -9.19 -20.41
CA ALA A 158 43.81 -8.74 -19.60
C ALA A 158 42.49 -9.00 -20.35
N GLY A 159 41.47 -9.52 -19.66
CA GLY A 159 40.18 -9.89 -20.25
C GLY A 159 39.70 -11.26 -19.78
N GLU A 160 38.40 -11.50 -19.88
CA GLU A 160 37.79 -12.78 -19.50
C GLU A 160 38.18 -13.86 -20.51
N ASN A 161 38.93 -14.88 -20.06
CA ASN A 161 39.45 -15.98 -20.90
C ASN A 161 40.22 -15.49 -22.14
N SER A 162 40.99 -14.40 -22.00
CA SER A 162 41.76 -13.82 -23.10
C SER A 162 43.22 -14.30 -23.05
N TYR A 163 43.53 -15.35 -23.79
CA TYR A 163 44.89 -15.91 -23.87
C TYR A 163 45.19 -16.46 -25.25
N ALA A 164 46.47 -16.63 -25.55
CA ALA A 164 46.97 -17.21 -26.78
C ALA A 164 48.02 -18.29 -26.48
N THR A 165 47.79 -19.47 -27.03
CA THR A 165 48.71 -20.63 -26.96
C THR A 165 49.33 -20.96 -28.32
N ALA A 166 48.86 -20.29 -29.38
CA ALA A 166 49.44 -20.36 -30.72
C ALA A 166 50.20 -19.06 -31.01
N PHE A 167 51.46 -19.21 -31.43
CA PHE A 167 52.37 -18.10 -31.70
C PHE A 167 52.74 -18.07 -33.19
N GLU A 168 52.86 -16.87 -33.76
CA GLU A 168 53.30 -16.72 -35.15
C GLU A 168 54.79 -17.06 -35.30
N SER A 169 55.60 -16.66 -34.32
CA SER A 169 56.99 -17.05 -34.20
C SER A 169 57.42 -17.02 -32.74
N GLN A 170 58.30 -17.93 -32.35
CA GLN A 170 58.83 -18.02 -31.01
C GLN A 170 60.30 -18.47 -31.09
N ASP A 171 61.19 -17.65 -30.57
CA ASP A 171 62.58 -17.99 -30.33
C ASP A 171 63.01 -17.51 -28.93
N ARG A 172 64.31 -17.62 -28.62
CA ARG A 172 64.83 -17.25 -27.30
C ARG A 172 64.66 -15.76 -26.96
N HIS A 173 64.71 -14.89 -27.96
CA HIS A 173 64.76 -13.44 -27.78
C HIS A 173 63.50 -12.72 -28.26
N GLU A 174 62.67 -13.36 -29.07
CA GLU A 174 61.47 -12.77 -29.68
C GLU A 174 60.29 -13.76 -29.69
N LEU A 175 59.12 -13.26 -29.29
CA LEU A 175 57.83 -13.95 -29.36
C LEU A 175 56.82 -13.07 -30.10
N LYS A 176 56.13 -13.62 -31.10
CA LYS A 176 55.05 -12.94 -31.84
C LYS A 176 53.74 -13.68 -31.64
N VAL A 177 52.73 -12.94 -31.21
CA VAL A 177 51.43 -13.49 -30.85
C VAL A 177 50.31 -12.59 -31.37
N VAL A 178 49.25 -13.20 -31.88
CA VAL A 178 48.07 -12.47 -32.33
C VAL A 178 47.21 -12.10 -31.13
N VAL A 179 46.78 -10.84 -31.05
CA VAL A 179 45.93 -10.33 -29.97
C VAL A 179 44.50 -10.89 -30.12
N PRO A 180 43.97 -11.61 -29.11
CA PRO A 180 42.60 -12.12 -29.12
C PRO A 180 41.53 -11.01 -29.15
N SER A 181 40.34 -11.31 -29.64
CA SER A 181 39.25 -10.32 -29.75
C SER A 181 38.61 -9.92 -28.41
N ASN A 182 38.75 -10.77 -27.39
CA ASN A 182 38.31 -10.51 -26.01
C ASN A 182 39.39 -9.88 -25.12
N ALA A 183 40.54 -9.50 -25.68
CA ALA A 183 41.58 -8.76 -24.97
C ALA A 183 41.11 -7.34 -24.63
N ILE A 184 41.45 -6.87 -23.44
CA ILE A 184 41.22 -5.51 -22.96
C ILE A 184 42.55 -4.88 -22.53
N SER A 185 42.55 -3.56 -22.30
CA SER A 185 43.75 -2.88 -21.84
C SER A 185 44.20 -3.39 -20.46
N GLY A 186 45.49 -3.69 -20.32
CA GLY A 186 46.09 -4.20 -19.09
C GLY A 186 47.43 -4.90 -19.31
N PRO A 187 47.99 -5.54 -18.28
CA PRO A 187 49.28 -6.21 -18.40
C PRO A 187 49.18 -7.44 -19.30
N VAL A 188 50.25 -7.73 -20.03
CA VAL A 188 50.44 -9.00 -20.72
C VAL A 188 51.27 -9.91 -19.82
N ILE A 189 50.86 -11.16 -19.70
CA ILE A 189 51.47 -12.13 -18.79
C ILE A 189 51.97 -13.30 -19.63
N LEU A 190 53.25 -13.63 -19.47
CA LEU A 190 53.83 -14.85 -20.04
C LEU A 190 53.78 -15.96 -19.00
N SER A 191 53.32 -17.15 -19.42
CA SER A 191 53.29 -18.36 -18.61
C SER A 191 54.11 -19.47 -19.25
N ASP A 192 54.83 -20.23 -18.43
CA ASP A 192 55.59 -21.43 -18.81
C ASP A 192 54.71 -22.71 -18.87
N VAL A 193 53.42 -22.58 -18.57
CA VAL A 193 52.42 -23.66 -18.62
C VAL A 193 51.15 -23.14 -19.31
N ASN A 194 50.54 -23.93 -20.19
CA ASN A 194 49.30 -23.60 -20.90
C ASN A 194 48.04 -24.29 -20.34
N GLU A 195 48.19 -25.44 -19.70
CA GLU A 195 47.11 -26.17 -19.04
C GLU A 195 47.61 -26.75 -17.71
N ILE A 196 46.88 -26.49 -16.63
CA ILE A 196 47.16 -27.06 -15.30
C ILE A 196 46.51 -28.45 -15.25
N GLU A 197 47.22 -29.49 -15.71
CA GLU A 197 46.76 -30.88 -15.63
C GLU A 197 46.87 -31.46 -14.20
N ASP A 198 47.84 -30.96 -13.41
CA ASP A 198 48.05 -31.30 -12.00
C ASP A 198 47.84 -30.05 -11.16
N GLU A 199 46.88 -30.09 -10.22
CA GLU A 199 46.54 -29.00 -9.29
C GLU A 199 47.73 -28.49 -8.47
N ASN A 200 48.83 -29.25 -8.37
CA ASN A 200 50.07 -28.84 -7.69
C ASN A 200 51.03 -28.05 -8.59
N THR A 201 50.74 -27.92 -9.89
CA THR A 201 51.54 -27.11 -10.81
C THR A 201 51.30 -25.64 -10.51
N ILE A 202 52.36 -24.90 -10.20
CA ILE A 202 52.31 -23.45 -10.01
C ILE A 202 52.93 -22.82 -11.26
N PRO A 203 52.13 -22.27 -12.18
CA PRO A 203 52.66 -21.59 -13.36
C PRO A 203 53.52 -20.39 -12.97
N ASN A 204 54.60 -20.18 -13.71
CA ASN A 204 55.42 -19.00 -13.57
C ASN A 204 54.83 -17.87 -14.42
N HIS A 205 54.23 -16.87 -13.78
CA HIS A 205 53.62 -15.72 -14.45
C HIS A 205 54.56 -14.51 -14.44
N ILE A 206 55.02 -14.11 -15.62
CA ILE A 206 55.90 -12.96 -15.83
C ILE A 206 55.08 -11.83 -16.45
N TYR A 207 54.98 -10.71 -15.74
CA TYR A 207 54.16 -9.56 -16.14
C TYR A 207 54.99 -8.53 -16.91
N THR A 208 54.40 -7.91 -17.93
CA THR A 208 54.99 -6.73 -18.56
C THR A 208 55.09 -5.57 -17.57
N ALA A 209 56.12 -4.72 -17.71
CA ALA A 209 56.32 -3.55 -16.87
C ALA A 209 55.31 -2.40 -17.14
N THR A 210 54.67 -2.44 -18.30
CA THR A 210 53.67 -1.46 -18.75
C THR A 210 52.47 -2.19 -19.33
N ASP A 211 51.30 -1.57 -19.24
CA ASP A 211 50.06 -2.13 -19.78
C ASP A 211 50.04 -2.01 -21.31
N LEU A 212 49.53 -3.05 -21.97
CA LEU A 212 49.15 -3.01 -23.37
C LEU A 212 47.84 -2.23 -23.48
N VAL A 213 47.79 -1.28 -24.41
CA VAL A 213 46.57 -0.53 -24.71
C VAL A 213 45.84 -1.23 -25.85
N VAL A 214 44.63 -1.72 -25.57
CA VAL A 214 43.72 -2.25 -26.60
C VAL A 214 42.76 -1.12 -27.00
N ASP A 215 42.83 -0.67 -28.24
CA ASP A 215 41.98 0.40 -28.76
C ASP A 215 40.55 -0.10 -29.04
N ASN A 216 39.63 0.82 -29.32
CA ASN A 216 38.22 0.52 -29.50
C ASN A 216 37.88 0.10 -30.94
N PRO A 217 36.89 -0.79 -31.12
CA PRO A 217 36.31 -1.03 -32.43
C PRO A 217 35.62 0.24 -32.95
N THR A 218 35.52 0.35 -34.28
CA THR A 218 34.75 1.43 -34.91
C THR A 218 33.35 0.93 -35.24
N VAL A 219 32.32 1.58 -34.73
CA VAL A 219 30.91 1.28 -35.02
C VAL A 219 30.31 2.43 -35.82
N ASN A 220 29.83 2.13 -37.04
CA ASN A 220 29.09 3.09 -37.85
C ASN A 220 27.59 2.95 -37.56
N LYS A 221 26.93 4.08 -37.29
CA LYS A 221 25.47 4.09 -37.09
C LYS A 221 24.76 3.59 -38.35
N ALA A 222 23.92 2.57 -38.17
CA ALA A 222 22.98 2.15 -39.20
C ALA A 222 21.95 3.26 -39.45
N ALA A 223 21.53 3.41 -40.70
CA ALA A 223 20.44 4.31 -41.03
C ALA A 223 19.14 3.78 -40.41
N LYS A 224 18.34 4.68 -39.83
CA LYS A 224 17.03 4.31 -39.30
C LYS A 224 16.18 3.71 -40.42
N ALA A 225 15.62 2.54 -40.17
CA ALA A 225 14.74 1.83 -41.09
C ALA A 225 13.65 1.09 -40.31
N THR A 226 12.55 0.81 -41.00
CA THR A 226 11.44 0.03 -40.47
C THR A 226 11.66 -1.45 -40.76
N TYR A 227 11.59 -2.29 -39.74
CA TYR A 227 11.86 -3.72 -39.79
C TYR A 227 10.66 -4.51 -39.28
N LYS A 228 10.37 -5.62 -39.97
CA LYS A 228 9.48 -6.67 -39.47
C LYS A 228 10.26 -7.60 -38.54
N SER A 229 9.58 -8.20 -37.56
CA SER A 229 10.21 -9.26 -36.75
C SER A 229 10.80 -10.35 -37.64
N GLY A 230 12.02 -10.79 -37.31
CA GLY A 230 12.78 -11.75 -38.10
C GLY A 230 13.63 -11.14 -39.23
N ASP A 231 13.44 -9.86 -39.57
CA ASP A 231 14.28 -9.19 -40.55
C ASP A 231 15.74 -9.11 -40.08
N VAL A 232 16.67 -9.18 -41.03
CA VAL A 232 18.10 -9.10 -40.76
C VAL A 232 18.51 -7.63 -40.63
N VAL A 233 18.92 -7.22 -39.43
CA VAL A 233 19.53 -5.92 -39.17
C VAL A 233 21.04 -6.03 -39.40
N THR A 234 21.62 -5.00 -40.04
CA THR A 234 23.05 -4.94 -40.35
C THR A 234 23.68 -3.69 -39.74
N VAL A 235 24.74 -3.88 -38.96
CA VAL A 235 25.64 -2.82 -38.47
C VAL A 235 27.00 -2.97 -39.15
N THR A 236 27.63 -1.85 -39.53
CA THR A 236 28.95 -1.85 -40.17
C THR A 236 29.98 -1.15 -39.32
N GLY A 237 31.26 -1.46 -39.53
CA GLY A 237 32.33 -0.96 -38.68
C GLY A 237 33.70 -1.53 -39.04
N ALA A 238 34.60 -1.53 -38.07
CA ALA A 238 35.90 -2.20 -38.10
C ALA A 238 36.17 -2.87 -36.75
N HIS A 239 36.76 -4.06 -36.77
CA HIS A 239 37.05 -4.88 -35.58
C HIS A 239 35.81 -5.22 -34.74
N LEU A 240 34.67 -5.52 -35.39
CA LEU A 240 33.42 -5.84 -34.69
C LEU A 240 33.45 -7.20 -33.97
N ASP A 241 34.50 -8.00 -34.15
CA ASP A 241 34.82 -9.18 -33.34
C ASP A 241 35.12 -8.87 -31.87
N MET A 242 35.41 -7.60 -31.56
CA MET A 242 35.58 -7.10 -30.19
C MET A 242 34.25 -6.84 -29.46
N ILE A 243 33.11 -6.99 -30.14
CA ILE A 243 31.77 -6.82 -29.55
C ILE A 243 31.36 -8.09 -28.81
N LYS A 244 30.97 -7.93 -27.54
CA LYS A 244 30.48 -9.01 -26.67
C LYS A 244 28.95 -9.14 -26.74
N ASN A 245 28.23 -8.04 -26.86
CA ASN A 245 26.77 -8.03 -26.77
C ASN A 245 26.11 -7.03 -27.73
N VAL A 246 24.92 -7.37 -28.21
CA VAL A 246 24.00 -6.49 -28.91
C VAL A 246 22.74 -6.38 -28.07
N ALA A 247 22.36 -5.17 -27.69
CA ALA A 247 21.12 -4.88 -26.97
C ALA A 247 20.20 -4.01 -27.81
N LEU A 248 18.89 -4.23 -27.65
CA LEU A 248 17.81 -3.47 -28.24
C LEU A 248 16.83 -3.05 -27.14
N PRO A 249 15.93 -2.10 -27.38
CA PRO A 249 14.85 -1.79 -26.46
C PRO A 249 14.03 -3.06 -26.16
N GLN A 250 13.84 -3.35 -24.86
CA GLN A 250 13.20 -4.57 -24.33
C GLN A 250 13.96 -5.90 -24.54
N VAL A 251 15.12 -5.90 -25.21
CA VAL A 251 15.92 -7.11 -25.43
C VAL A 251 17.38 -6.86 -25.04
N SER A 252 17.79 -7.38 -23.89
CA SER A 252 19.13 -7.12 -23.33
C SER A 252 20.28 -7.81 -24.08
N SER A 253 19.99 -8.89 -24.82
CA SER A 253 21.00 -9.62 -25.59
C SER A 253 20.37 -10.27 -26.82
N VAL A 254 21.04 -10.09 -27.96
CA VAL A 254 20.67 -10.69 -29.25
C VAL A 254 21.86 -11.46 -29.79
N GLU A 255 21.62 -12.70 -30.25
CA GLU A 255 22.63 -13.45 -30.99
C GLU A 255 22.93 -12.79 -32.34
N PHE A 256 24.20 -12.57 -32.63
CA PHE A 256 24.66 -11.94 -33.87
C PHE A 256 25.72 -12.78 -34.57
N LYS A 257 25.89 -12.49 -35.86
CA LYS A 257 26.88 -13.09 -36.75
C LYS A 257 27.77 -12.00 -37.30
N LEU A 258 29.06 -12.30 -37.37
CA LEU A 258 30.07 -11.44 -37.99
C LEU A 258 30.42 -11.95 -39.39
N ASP A 259 30.79 -11.05 -40.28
CA ASP A 259 31.37 -11.45 -41.56
C ASP A 259 32.81 -11.96 -41.37
N SER A 260 33.06 -13.17 -41.85
CA SER A 260 34.28 -13.92 -41.58
C SER A 260 35.53 -13.43 -42.33
N ALA A 261 35.42 -12.40 -43.18
CA ALA A 261 36.53 -11.93 -43.99
C ALA A 261 37.33 -10.80 -43.33
N GLU A 262 36.66 -9.90 -42.60
CA GLU A 262 37.29 -8.68 -42.05
C GLU A 262 36.64 -8.13 -40.76
N PHE A 263 35.63 -8.79 -40.20
CA PHE A 263 34.88 -8.32 -39.01
C PHE A 263 34.35 -6.88 -39.16
N LYS A 264 33.91 -6.52 -40.38
CA LYS A 264 33.40 -5.18 -40.72
C LYS A 264 31.88 -5.12 -40.73
N LYS A 265 31.21 -6.26 -40.63
CA LYS A 265 29.76 -6.37 -40.67
C LYS A 265 29.24 -7.30 -39.58
N LEU A 266 28.37 -6.75 -38.74
CA LEU A 266 27.61 -7.48 -37.72
C LEU A 266 26.15 -7.57 -38.18
N THR A 267 25.57 -8.76 -38.09
CA THR A 267 24.18 -9.02 -38.48
C THR A 267 23.44 -9.79 -37.40
N PHE A 268 22.18 -9.46 -37.15
CA PHE A 268 21.31 -10.21 -36.27
C PHE A 268 19.87 -10.20 -36.81
N ASN A 269 19.08 -11.19 -36.44
CA ASN A 269 17.66 -11.20 -36.74
C ASN A 269 16.93 -10.39 -35.67
N LEU A 270 16.02 -9.51 -36.08
CA LEU A 270 15.24 -8.70 -35.15
C LEU A 270 14.32 -9.59 -34.29
N PRO A 271 14.51 -9.66 -32.96
CA PRO A 271 13.64 -10.45 -32.10
C PRO A 271 12.20 -9.89 -32.08
N PRO A 272 11.16 -10.73 -31.93
CA PRO A 272 9.77 -10.26 -31.91
C PRO A 272 9.43 -9.22 -30.83
N LYS A 273 10.08 -9.32 -29.67
CA LYS A 273 9.90 -8.41 -28.53
C LYS A 273 10.70 -7.10 -28.64
N ALA A 274 11.52 -6.93 -29.66
CA ALA A 274 12.28 -5.71 -29.81
C ALA A 274 11.33 -4.53 -30.03
N ALA A 275 11.49 -3.47 -29.26
CA ALA A 275 10.76 -2.22 -29.46
C ALA A 275 11.61 -1.21 -30.25
N ASP A 276 10.98 -0.11 -30.65
CA ASP A 276 11.65 1.00 -31.35
C ASP A 276 12.74 1.62 -30.48
N GLY A 277 13.86 1.99 -31.10
CA GLY A 277 14.93 2.75 -30.45
C GLY A 277 16.32 2.26 -30.81
N ASN A 278 17.29 2.58 -29.96
CA ASN A 278 18.71 2.46 -30.27
C ASN A 278 19.20 1.01 -30.25
N ILE A 279 20.07 0.69 -31.20
CA ILE A 279 20.91 -0.51 -31.17
C ILE A 279 22.16 -0.16 -30.34
N THR A 280 22.36 -0.86 -29.23
CA THR A 280 23.55 -0.68 -28.39
C THR A 280 24.47 -1.87 -28.54
N LEU A 281 25.72 -1.62 -28.92
CA LEU A 281 26.78 -2.64 -28.95
C LEU A 281 27.70 -2.46 -27.74
N THR A 282 28.00 -3.54 -27.03
CA THR A 282 28.93 -3.51 -25.88
C THR A 282 30.16 -4.34 -26.20
N SER A 283 31.36 -3.77 -26.07
CA SER A 283 32.61 -4.50 -26.27
C SER A 283 32.97 -5.40 -25.08
N TYR A 284 33.95 -6.29 -25.24
CA TYR A 284 34.53 -7.06 -24.12
C TYR A 284 35.15 -6.18 -23.02
N ALA A 285 35.53 -4.94 -23.35
CA ALA A 285 35.99 -3.92 -22.39
C ALA A 285 34.84 -3.23 -21.63
N GLY A 286 33.58 -3.58 -21.90
CA GLY A 286 32.41 -2.98 -21.26
C GLY A 286 32.06 -1.58 -21.80
N ILE A 287 32.59 -1.18 -22.96
CA ILE A 287 32.32 0.10 -23.58
C ILE A 287 31.10 -0.03 -24.50
N GLU A 288 30.17 0.91 -24.39
CA GLU A 288 28.95 0.96 -25.20
C GLU A 288 29.12 1.86 -26.43
N PHE A 289 28.60 1.40 -27.57
CA PHE A 289 28.60 2.10 -28.84
C PHE A 289 27.17 2.20 -29.37
N ASP A 290 26.79 3.41 -29.81
CA ASP A 290 25.53 3.65 -30.50
C ASP A 290 25.65 3.20 -31.97
N ALA A 291 24.91 2.16 -32.32
CA ALA A 291 24.89 1.56 -33.65
C ALA A 291 23.70 2.02 -34.52
N GLY A 292 23.00 3.09 -34.13
CA GLY A 292 21.83 3.61 -34.85
C GLY A 292 20.51 3.18 -34.22
N GLU A 293 19.42 3.34 -34.94
CA GLU A 293 18.05 3.11 -34.44
C GLU A 293 17.27 2.14 -35.33
N ILE A 294 16.43 1.32 -34.70
CA ILE A 294 15.42 0.50 -35.36
C ILE A 294 14.03 1.08 -35.13
N GLU A 295 13.17 0.93 -36.12
CA GLU A 295 11.73 1.11 -35.98
C GLU A 295 11.06 -0.20 -36.38
N THR A 296 10.14 -0.69 -35.54
CA THR A 296 9.36 -1.89 -35.83
C THR A 296 8.14 -1.56 -36.67
N VAL A 297 7.69 -2.49 -37.51
CA VAL A 297 6.41 -2.33 -38.20
C VAL A 297 5.27 -2.13 -37.20
N THR A 298 4.25 -1.40 -37.63
CA THR A 298 2.95 -1.38 -36.97
C THR A 298 1.91 -1.87 -37.96
N VAL A 299 0.79 -2.36 -37.46
CA VAL A 299 -0.32 -2.77 -38.31
C VAL A 299 -0.86 -1.54 -39.04
N SER A 300 -0.88 -1.61 -40.38
CA SER A 300 -1.37 -0.56 -41.27
C SER A 300 -2.75 -0.90 -41.82
N GLU A 301 -3.56 0.12 -42.11
CA GLU A 301 -4.90 -0.03 -42.71
C GLU A 301 -5.81 -0.99 -41.92
N LEU A 302 -5.78 -0.88 -40.58
CA LEU A 302 -6.61 -1.73 -39.71
C LEU A 302 -8.09 -1.42 -39.93
N ALA A 303 -8.80 -2.38 -40.50
CA ALA A 303 -10.23 -2.31 -40.76
C ALA A 303 -10.95 -3.48 -40.11
N VAL A 304 -12.17 -3.22 -39.66
CA VAL A 304 -13.00 -4.15 -38.89
C VAL A 304 -14.35 -4.27 -39.58
N ALA A 305 -14.84 -5.49 -39.74
CA ALA A 305 -16.13 -5.78 -40.34
C ALA A 305 -16.85 -6.89 -39.56
N SER A 306 -18.09 -6.65 -39.14
CA SER A 306 -18.94 -7.70 -38.58
C SER A 306 -19.25 -8.77 -39.62
N LEU A 307 -19.14 -10.04 -39.23
CA LEU A 307 -19.57 -11.19 -40.05
C LEU A 307 -21.01 -11.61 -39.73
N ALA A 308 -21.72 -10.88 -38.86
CA ALA A 308 -23.14 -11.09 -38.62
C ALA A 308 -23.94 -10.82 -39.91
N ALA A 309 -25.05 -11.54 -40.10
CA ALA A 309 -25.88 -11.42 -41.32
C ALA A 309 -26.52 -10.03 -41.50
N ASP A 310 -26.73 -9.30 -40.39
CA ASP A 310 -27.24 -7.93 -40.36
C ASP A 310 -26.13 -6.87 -40.39
N GLY A 311 -24.86 -7.29 -40.35
CA GLY A 311 -23.68 -6.42 -40.31
C GLY A 311 -23.50 -5.65 -39.00
N ARG A 312 -24.27 -5.95 -37.95
CA ARG A 312 -24.19 -5.25 -36.66
C ARG A 312 -23.16 -5.90 -35.74
N TYR A 313 -22.61 -5.11 -34.82
CA TYR A 313 -21.63 -5.55 -33.82
C TYR A 313 -22.35 -6.00 -32.53
N LYS A 314 -23.01 -7.16 -32.61
CA LYS A 314 -23.70 -7.76 -31.45
C LYS A 314 -22.74 -8.63 -30.64
N ALA A 315 -22.89 -8.65 -29.32
CA ALA A 315 -22.12 -9.54 -28.45
C ALA A 315 -22.19 -11.00 -28.94
N GLY A 316 -21.04 -11.69 -28.90
CA GLY A 316 -20.89 -13.05 -29.40
C GLY A 316 -20.76 -13.20 -30.92
N CYS A 317 -20.93 -12.13 -31.71
CA CYS A 317 -20.75 -12.22 -33.16
C CYS A 317 -19.27 -12.36 -33.54
N GLN A 318 -19.00 -12.98 -34.69
CA GLN A 318 -17.66 -13.03 -35.26
C GLN A 318 -17.39 -11.73 -36.02
N VAL A 319 -16.18 -11.20 -35.86
CA VAL A 319 -15.70 -9.97 -36.46
C VAL A 319 -14.43 -10.28 -37.24
N GLU A 320 -14.39 -9.87 -38.51
CA GLU A 320 -13.20 -9.95 -39.34
C GLU A 320 -12.38 -8.67 -39.20
N ILE A 321 -11.09 -8.83 -38.94
CA ILE A 321 -10.12 -7.74 -38.83
C ILE A 321 -9.07 -7.93 -39.92
N THR A 322 -8.88 -6.90 -40.75
CA THR A 322 -7.93 -6.86 -41.87
C THR A 322 -6.92 -5.74 -41.69
N GLY A 323 -5.68 -5.95 -42.16
CA GLY A 323 -4.61 -4.97 -42.08
C GLY A 323 -3.26 -5.58 -42.48
N GLY A 324 -2.21 -4.77 -42.50
CA GLY A 324 -0.83 -5.23 -42.66
C GLY A 324 -0.28 -5.86 -41.39
N ASP A 325 0.63 -6.83 -41.51
CA ASP A 325 1.40 -7.41 -40.40
C ASP A 325 0.59 -7.99 -39.23
N LEU A 326 -0.63 -8.46 -39.49
CA LEU A 326 -1.50 -9.09 -38.48
C LEU A 326 -0.93 -10.40 -37.90
N ASP A 327 0.05 -11.01 -38.57
CA ASP A 327 0.79 -12.17 -38.07
C ASP A 327 1.61 -11.88 -36.80
N LEU A 328 1.84 -10.59 -36.49
CA LEU A 328 2.58 -10.14 -35.31
C LEU A 328 1.69 -9.78 -34.12
N VAL A 329 0.36 -9.82 -34.29
CA VAL A 329 -0.60 -9.49 -33.24
C VAL A 329 -0.57 -10.55 -32.15
N THR A 330 -0.54 -10.12 -30.90
CA THR A 330 -0.57 -10.98 -29.71
C THR A 330 -1.84 -10.75 -28.87
N LYS A 331 -2.53 -9.63 -29.08
CA LYS A 331 -3.75 -9.27 -28.34
C LYS A 331 -4.74 -8.52 -29.22
N VAL A 332 -6.04 -8.79 -29.06
CA VAL A 332 -7.15 -8.06 -29.68
C VAL A 332 -8.10 -7.61 -28.59
N GLU A 333 -8.37 -6.32 -28.51
CA GLU A 333 -9.20 -5.70 -27.48
C GLU A 333 -10.30 -4.87 -28.14
N PHE A 334 -11.54 -5.08 -27.71
CA PHE A 334 -12.64 -4.16 -27.95
C PHE A 334 -12.68 -3.17 -26.79
N GLU A 335 -13.27 -1.99 -27.00
CA GLU A 335 -13.42 -1.03 -25.91
C GLU A 335 -14.13 -1.69 -24.71
N GLY A 336 -13.48 -1.70 -23.55
CA GLY A 336 -14.02 -2.31 -22.33
C GLY A 336 -13.85 -3.84 -22.17
N ALA A 337 -13.39 -4.59 -23.18
CA ALA A 337 -13.19 -6.04 -23.04
C ALA A 337 -12.20 -6.66 -24.06
N GLU A 338 -11.39 -7.61 -23.59
CA GLU A 338 -10.51 -8.43 -24.43
C GLU A 338 -11.31 -9.49 -25.21
N ALA A 339 -10.91 -9.75 -26.45
CA ALA A 339 -11.58 -10.72 -27.33
C ALA A 339 -10.78 -12.01 -27.50
N ASP A 340 -11.49 -13.13 -27.59
CA ASP A 340 -10.95 -14.37 -28.14
C ASP A 340 -10.81 -14.24 -29.66
N TRP A 341 -9.64 -14.61 -30.19
CA TRP A 341 -9.35 -14.46 -31.61
C TRP A 341 -8.41 -15.55 -32.14
N TYR A 342 -8.39 -15.70 -33.47
CA TYR A 342 -7.39 -16.51 -34.17
C TYR A 342 -7.03 -15.88 -35.52
N LEU A 343 -5.83 -16.20 -36.01
CA LEU A 343 -5.38 -15.76 -37.33
C LEU A 343 -5.83 -16.77 -38.41
N ASP A 344 -6.70 -16.34 -39.32
CA ASP A 344 -7.02 -17.06 -40.56
C ASP A 344 -6.23 -16.47 -41.74
N LYS A 345 -5.10 -17.10 -42.05
CA LYS A 345 -4.16 -16.68 -43.11
C LYS A 345 -3.60 -15.27 -42.89
N THR A 346 -4.26 -14.26 -43.45
CA THR A 346 -3.82 -12.84 -43.42
C THR A 346 -4.86 -11.95 -42.74
N LYS A 347 -5.84 -12.54 -42.07
CA LYS A 347 -6.92 -11.84 -41.39
C LYS A 347 -7.07 -12.40 -39.98
N ILE A 348 -7.50 -11.57 -39.06
CA ILE A 348 -7.87 -12.00 -37.72
C ILE A 348 -9.39 -12.19 -37.70
N VAL A 349 -9.84 -13.28 -37.09
CA VAL A 349 -11.24 -13.48 -36.74
C VAL A 349 -11.33 -13.42 -35.22
N ALA A 350 -12.09 -12.46 -34.71
CA ALA A 350 -12.30 -12.22 -33.30
C ALA A 350 -13.77 -12.41 -32.92
N THR A 351 -14.04 -12.90 -31.72
CA THR A 351 -15.39 -12.95 -31.16
C THR A 351 -15.63 -11.66 -30.38
N GLN A 352 -16.67 -10.90 -30.72
CA GLN A 352 -16.99 -9.70 -29.97
C GLN A 352 -17.41 -10.06 -28.53
N PRO A 353 -16.70 -9.58 -27.50
CA PRO A 353 -16.98 -9.94 -26.12
C PRO A 353 -18.23 -9.23 -25.59
N ASP A 354 -18.89 -9.82 -24.60
CA ASP A 354 -20.16 -9.32 -24.02
C ASP A 354 -20.02 -7.94 -23.36
N GLY A 355 -18.84 -7.66 -22.81
CA GLY A 355 -18.50 -6.38 -22.17
C GLY A 355 -18.06 -5.28 -23.13
N ALA A 356 -18.05 -5.53 -24.45
CA ALA A 356 -17.62 -4.54 -25.44
C ALA A 356 -18.53 -3.30 -25.44
N LYS A 357 -17.92 -2.12 -25.53
CA LYS A 357 -18.55 -0.81 -25.61
C LYS A 357 -18.30 -0.17 -26.98
N ASP A 358 -19.00 0.94 -27.24
CA ASP A 358 -18.75 1.76 -28.42
C ASP A 358 -17.30 2.28 -28.41
N GLY A 359 -16.54 1.99 -29.47
CA GLY A 359 -15.13 2.37 -29.52
C GLY A 359 -14.34 1.65 -30.60
N ALA A 360 -13.06 1.97 -30.71
CA ALA A 360 -12.16 1.32 -31.66
C ALA A 360 -11.76 -0.08 -31.18
N VAL A 361 -11.49 -0.98 -32.11
CA VAL A 361 -10.80 -2.23 -31.82
C VAL A 361 -9.30 -1.97 -31.85
N VAL A 362 -8.61 -2.45 -30.82
CA VAL A 362 -7.18 -2.29 -30.63
C VAL A 362 -6.49 -3.63 -30.82
N VAL A 363 -5.46 -3.67 -31.66
CA VAL A 363 -4.56 -4.83 -31.75
C VAL A 363 -3.19 -4.46 -31.21
N THR A 364 -2.62 -5.34 -30.40
CA THR A 364 -1.28 -5.17 -29.83
C THR A 364 -0.33 -6.16 -30.48
N LEU A 365 0.84 -5.69 -30.91
CA LEU A 365 1.91 -6.50 -31.48
C LEU A 365 2.86 -6.99 -30.38
N GLU A 366 3.67 -8.02 -30.68
CA GLU A 366 4.69 -8.52 -29.74
C GLU A 366 5.77 -7.48 -29.38
N SER A 367 5.98 -6.46 -30.24
CA SER A 367 6.84 -5.30 -29.94
C SER A 367 6.23 -4.32 -28.92
N GLY A 368 4.97 -4.53 -28.52
CA GLY A 368 4.19 -3.64 -27.67
C GLY A 368 3.49 -2.50 -28.40
N LYS A 369 3.68 -2.34 -29.72
CA LYS A 369 2.95 -1.35 -30.51
C LYS A 369 1.47 -1.68 -30.58
N LYS A 370 0.64 -0.63 -30.60
CA LYS A 370 -0.81 -0.73 -30.75
C LYS A 370 -1.27 -0.10 -32.05
N ALA A 371 -2.22 -0.73 -32.72
CA ALA A 371 -2.94 -0.17 -33.84
C ALA A 371 -4.45 -0.14 -33.54
N TYR A 372 -5.13 0.88 -34.04
CA TYR A 372 -6.52 1.18 -33.74
C TYR A 372 -7.33 1.19 -35.03
N SER A 373 -8.50 0.58 -35.02
CA SER A 373 -9.47 0.72 -36.09
C SER A 373 -10.26 2.03 -35.98
N ASP A 374 -11.13 2.30 -36.95
CA ASP A 374 -12.24 3.23 -36.72
C ASP A 374 -13.15 2.72 -35.58
N ALA A 375 -13.85 3.64 -34.92
CA ALA A 375 -14.78 3.29 -33.85
C ALA A 375 -15.98 2.51 -34.42
N ILE A 376 -16.33 1.41 -33.75
CA ILE A 376 -17.55 0.64 -34.00
C ILE A 376 -18.61 0.97 -32.96
N GLU A 377 -19.87 0.88 -33.36
CA GLU A 377 -21.03 0.99 -32.46
C GLU A 377 -21.55 -0.41 -32.16
N VAL A 378 -21.62 -0.75 -30.87
CA VAL A 378 -22.12 -2.06 -30.43
C VAL A 378 -23.65 -2.06 -30.37
N VAL A 379 -24.25 -3.23 -30.56
CA VAL A 379 -25.71 -3.38 -30.43
C VAL A 379 -26.12 -3.21 -28.98
N LYS A 380 -27.17 -2.41 -28.77
CA LYS A 380 -27.73 -2.08 -27.45
C LYS A 380 -29.15 -2.65 -27.37
N PRO A 381 -29.59 -3.15 -26.21
CA PRO A 381 -31.00 -3.51 -26.04
C PRO A 381 -31.87 -2.26 -26.18
N VAL A 382 -33.06 -2.42 -26.76
CA VAL A 382 -34.04 -1.33 -26.90
C VAL A 382 -35.38 -1.82 -26.38
N VAL A 383 -36.00 -1.07 -25.48
CA VAL A 383 -37.38 -1.32 -25.05
C VAL A 383 -38.32 -0.52 -25.93
N THR A 384 -39.33 -1.19 -26.48
CA THR A 384 -40.36 -0.55 -27.33
C THR A 384 -41.72 -0.45 -26.65
N ALA A 385 -42.09 -1.44 -25.84
CA ALA A 385 -43.38 -1.47 -25.15
C ALA A 385 -43.37 -2.43 -23.95
N VAL A 386 -44.38 -2.26 -23.08
CA VAL A 386 -44.78 -3.22 -22.04
C VAL A 386 -46.23 -3.61 -22.26
N ASP A 387 -46.61 -4.83 -21.86
CA ASP A 387 -47.99 -5.33 -21.99
C ASP A 387 -48.96 -4.64 -21.01
N THR A 388 -48.47 -4.22 -19.84
CA THR A 388 -49.22 -3.46 -18.84
C THR A 388 -48.33 -2.42 -18.15
N THR A 389 -48.93 -1.28 -17.78
CA THR A 389 -48.31 -0.23 -16.94
C THR A 389 -48.83 -0.24 -15.50
N ALA A 390 -49.58 -1.29 -15.13
CA ALA A 390 -50.03 -1.55 -13.77
C ALA A 390 -49.77 -3.01 -13.40
N ALA A 391 -49.15 -3.23 -12.25
CA ALA A 391 -48.80 -4.57 -11.75
C ALA A 391 -48.93 -4.66 -10.22
N THR A 392 -49.26 -5.85 -9.76
CA THR A 392 -49.37 -6.21 -8.35
C THR A 392 -48.05 -6.80 -7.87
N ALA A 393 -47.40 -6.16 -6.89
CA ALA A 393 -46.13 -6.62 -6.33
C ALA A 393 -46.21 -8.07 -5.84
N GLY A 394 -45.20 -8.88 -6.17
CA GLY A 394 -45.08 -10.29 -5.76
C GLY A 394 -46.00 -11.26 -6.50
N LYS A 395 -46.86 -10.79 -7.40
CA LYS A 395 -47.86 -11.62 -8.10
C LYS A 395 -47.76 -11.52 -9.61
N ASP A 396 -47.70 -10.29 -10.12
CA ASP A 396 -47.76 -10.05 -11.55
C ASP A 396 -46.36 -10.12 -12.17
N VAL A 397 -46.36 -10.47 -13.45
CA VAL A 397 -45.19 -10.39 -14.33
C VAL A 397 -45.49 -9.38 -15.43
N ILE A 398 -44.47 -8.71 -15.94
CA ILE A 398 -44.59 -7.75 -17.05
C ILE A 398 -43.84 -8.30 -18.25
N VAL A 399 -44.52 -8.35 -19.40
CA VAL A 399 -43.89 -8.72 -20.66
C VAL A 399 -43.34 -7.46 -21.31
N VAL A 400 -42.02 -7.39 -21.39
CA VAL A 400 -41.30 -6.31 -22.07
C VAL A 400 -41.04 -6.73 -23.52
N THR A 401 -41.40 -5.86 -24.46
CA THR A 401 -41.15 -6.03 -25.90
C THR A 401 -40.12 -5.02 -26.36
N GLY A 402 -39.22 -5.42 -27.26
CA GLY A 402 -38.06 -4.64 -27.62
C GLY A 402 -37.27 -5.20 -28.80
N GLU A 403 -36.02 -4.76 -28.92
CA GLU A 403 -35.01 -5.28 -29.83
C GLU A 403 -33.77 -5.69 -29.02
N ASP A 404 -33.12 -6.78 -29.41
CA ASP A 404 -31.86 -7.29 -28.83
C ASP A 404 -31.89 -7.44 -27.28
N LEU A 405 -33.04 -7.84 -26.75
CA LEU A 405 -33.28 -8.07 -25.32
C LEU A 405 -32.57 -9.32 -24.77
N ASP A 406 -32.04 -10.17 -25.64
CA ASP A 406 -31.16 -11.28 -25.27
C ASP A 406 -29.79 -10.83 -24.72
N LEU A 407 -29.43 -9.55 -24.88
CA LEU A 407 -28.22 -8.96 -24.30
C LEU A 407 -28.35 -8.62 -22.82
N VAL A 408 -29.58 -8.61 -22.28
CA VAL A 408 -29.87 -8.19 -20.91
C VAL A 408 -29.36 -9.22 -19.91
N THR A 409 -28.57 -8.77 -18.94
CA THR A 409 -28.03 -9.60 -17.86
C THR A 409 -28.58 -9.21 -16.49
N LYS A 410 -29.17 -8.02 -16.36
CA LYS A 410 -29.78 -7.54 -15.12
C LYS A 410 -31.06 -6.75 -15.41
N ALA A 411 -32.09 -6.94 -14.56
CA ALA A 411 -33.30 -6.14 -14.57
C ALA A 411 -33.55 -5.56 -13.18
N THR A 412 -33.95 -4.30 -13.10
CA THR A 412 -34.33 -3.64 -11.84
C THR A 412 -35.59 -2.81 -12.02
N ILE A 413 -36.33 -2.55 -10.95
CA ILE A 413 -37.48 -1.64 -10.93
C ILE A 413 -37.30 -0.57 -9.86
N GLY A 414 -37.59 0.69 -10.20
CA GLY A 414 -37.57 1.77 -9.21
C GLY A 414 -37.29 3.15 -9.79
N ASN A 415 -36.72 4.01 -8.96
CA ASN A 415 -36.38 5.38 -9.30
C ASN A 415 -35.25 5.90 -8.41
N LYS A 416 -34.52 6.93 -8.86
CA LYS A 416 -33.37 7.49 -8.12
C LYS A 416 -33.70 7.96 -6.69
N ALA A 417 -34.94 8.34 -6.40
CA ALA A 417 -35.32 8.85 -5.08
C ALA A 417 -35.49 7.72 -4.04
N GLN A 418 -35.82 6.51 -4.49
CA GLN A 418 -36.16 5.37 -3.62
C GLN A 418 -35.22 4.17 -3.81
N SER A 419 -34.20 4.32 -4.66
CA SER A 419 -33.27 3.28 -5.16
C SER A 419 -33.91 2.37 -6.21
N PHE A 420 -33.20 1.32 -6.63
CA PHE A 420 -33.68 0.31 -7.57
C PHE A 420 -33.72 -1.06 -6.89
N ILE A 421 -34.72 -1.88 -7.23
CA ILE A 421 -34.90 -3.23 -6.69
C ILE A 421 -34.63 -4.24 -7.80
N ASP A 422 -33.77 -5.20 -7.54
CA ASP A 422 -33.46 -6.29 -8.48
C ASP A 422 -34.71 -7.13 -8.77
N CYS A 423 -34.93 -7.41 -10.06
CA CYS A 423 -36.04 -8.21 -10.55
C CYS A 423 -35.51 -9.52 -11.15
N GLU A 424 -36.23 -10.61 -10.91
CA GLU A 424 -36.02 -11.82 -11.70
C GLU A 424 -36.63 -11.62 -13.09
N PHE A 425 -35.96 -12.13 -14.13
CA PHE A 425 -36.46 -12.06 -15.49
C PHE A 425 -36.12 -13.31 -16.29
N GLU A 426 -36.89 -13.55 -17.34
CA GLU A 426 -36.67 -14.64 -18.29
C GLU A 426 -36.77 -14.10 -19.72
N VAL A 427 -35.66 -14.17 -20.47
CA VAL A 427 -35.65 -13.85 -21.90
C VAL A 427 -36.38 -14.95 -22.66
N LYS A 428 -37.44 -14.60 -23.38
CA LYS A 428 -38.22 -15.55 -24.20
C LYS A 428 -37.70 -15.62 -25.63
N THR A 429 -37.40 -14.46 -26.20
CA THR A 429 -36.88 -14.29 -27.55
C THR A 429 -35.99 -13.04 -27.59
N VAL A 430 -35.29 -12.81 -28.70
CA VAL A 430 -34.49 -11.58 -28.90
C VAL A 430 -35.31 -10.29 -28.79
N ASP A 431 -36.63 -10.36 -28.99
CA ASP A 431 -37.52 -9.19 -28.96
C ASP A 431 -38.47 -9.18 -27.74
N SER A 432 -38.35 -10.15 -26.83
CA SER A 432 -39.26 -10.26 -25.69
C SER A 432 -38.64 -10.94 -24.47
N LEU A 433 -38.80 -10.31 -23.31
CA LEU A 433 -38.48 -10.87 -22.00
C LEU A 433 -39.63 -10.64 -21.02
N VAL A 434 -39.69 -11.47 -19.98
CA VAL A 434 -40.69 -11.39 -18.92
C VAL A 434 -39.99 -11.02 -17.62
N VAL A 435 -40.45 -9.97 -16.95
CA VAL A 435 -39.91 -9.50 -15.67
C VAL A 435 -40.92 -9.83 -14.57
N SER A 436 -40.48 -10.57 -13.55
CA SER A 436 -41.26 -10.81 -12.34
C SER A 436 -41.17 -9.60 -11.42
N ILE A 437 -42.32 -9.09 -10.97
CA ILE A 437 -42.34 -7.92 -10.07
C ILE A 437 -42.17 -8.39 -8.62
N PRO A 438 -41.06 -8.04 -7.95
CA PRO A 438 -40.83 -8.44 -6.55
C PRO A 438 -41.88 -7.89 -5.59
N GLU A 439 -42.07 -8.54 -4.43
CA GLU A 439 -42.96 -8.06 -3.36
C GLU A 439 -42.56 -6.67 -2.82
N GLN A 440 -41.27 -6.35 -2.88
CA GLN A 440 -40.73 -5.08 -2.40
C GLN A 440 -40.82 -3.95 -3.43
N ALA A 441 -41.21 -4.26 -4.68
CA ALA A 441 -41.25 -3.30 -5.77
C ALA A 441 -42.17 -2.13 -5.46
N TYR A 442 -41.77 -0.93 -5.90
CA TYR A 442 -42.61 0.26 -5.89
C TYR A 442 -42.67 0.86 -7.30
N SER A 443 -43.56 1.83 -7.48
CA SER A 443 -43.79 2.44 -8.79
C SER A 443 -42.51 3.07 -9.33
N GLY A 444 -42.17 2.75 -10.57
CA GLY A 444 -40.92 3.14 -11.20
C GLY A 444 -40.80 2.56 -12.59
N VAL A 445 -39.69 2.88 -13.26
CA VAL A 445 -39.34 2.25 -14.54
C VAL A 445 -38.65 0.93 -14.27
N ILE A 446 -38.81 -0.03 -15.19
CA ILE A 446 -37.94 -1.19 -15.24
C ILE A 446 -36.71 -0.80 -16.06
N THR A 447 -35.53 -0.91 -15.46
CA THR A 447 -34.23 -0.71 -16.11
C THR A 447 -33.61 -2.07 -16.41
N LEU A 448 -33.35 -2.31 -17.69
CA LEU A 448 -32.68 -3.50 -18.20
C LEU A 448 -31.24 -3.15 -18.56
N THR A 449 -30.28 -3.85 -17.99
CA THR A 449 -28.85 -3.60 -18.17
C THR A 449 -28.20 -4.76 -18.93
N ALA A 450 -27.46 -4.46 -19.99
CA ALA A 450 -26.64 -5.44 -20.71
C ALA A 450 -25.27 -5.64 -20.04
N ALA A 451 -24.55 -6.71 -20.40
CA ALA A 451 -23.20 -6.98 -19.90
C ALA A 451 -22.18 -5.85 -20.18
N SER A 452 -22.39 -5.10 -21.27
CA SER A 452 -21.61 -3.90 -21.64
C SER A 452 -21.89 -2.68 -20.74
N GLY A 453 -22.92 -2.75 -19.90
CA GLY A 453 -23.38 -1.66 -19.02
C GLY A 453 -24.37 -0.70 -19.67
N TYR A 454 -24.73 -0.88 -20.95
CA TYR A 454 -25.80 -0.08 -21.57
C TYR A 454 -27.16 -0.47 -21.01
N GLU A 455 -28.01 0.55 -20.84
CA GLU A 455 -29.33 0.41 -20.22
C GLU A 455 -30.46 0.72 -21.22
N ALA A 456 -31.56 -0.03 -21.08
CA ALA A 456 -32.83 0.26 -21.71
C ALA A 456 -33.92 0.34 -20.64
N VAL A 457 -34.78 1.35 -20.72
CA VAL A 457 -35.79 1.61 -19.69
C VAL A 457 -37.20 1.50 -20.25
N THR A 458 -38.13 0.98 -19.46
CA THR A 458 -39.56 0.99 -19.79
C THR A 458 -40.19 2.35 -19.49
N GLU A 459 -41.47 2.50 -19.87
CA GLU A 459 -42.35 3.50 -19.27
C GLU A 459 -42.57 3.21 -17.77
N ASN A 460 -43.10 4.19 -17.03
CA ASN A 460 -43.35 4.06 -15.60
C ASN A 460 -44.42 3.00 -15.30
N ILE A 461 -44.10 2.03 -14.45
CA ILE A 461 -44.98 0.97 -13.99
C ILE A 461 -45.60 1.37 -12.66
N SER A 462 -46.93 1.40 -12.60
CA SER A 462 -47.67 1.63 -11.36
C SER A 462 -47.79 0.34 -10.57
N ILE A 463 -47.17 0.31 -9.38
CA ILE A 463 -47.23 -0.85 -8.49
C ILE A 463 -48.34 -0.70 -7.46
N VAL A 464 -49.18 -1.73 -7.38
CA VAL A 464 -50.21 -1.90 -6.35
C VAL A 464 -49.88 -3.12 -5.47
N TYR A 465 -50.43 -3.13 -4.27
CA TYR A 465 -50.21 -4.20 -3.29
C TYR A 465 -51.54 -4.87 -2.96
N ASP A 466 -51.62 -6.18 -3.15
CA ASP A 466 -52.77 -7.00 -2.74
C ASP A 466 -52.49 -7.62 -1.37
N MET A 467 -52.54 -6.76 -0.34
CA MET A 467 -52.25 -7.08 1.06
C MET A 467 -53.53 -6.95 1.91
N ALA A 468 -53.62 -7.74 2.99
CA ALA A 468 -54.74 -7.68 3.94
C ALA A 468 -54.89 -6.29 4.60
N VAL A 469 -53.77 -5.59 4.76
CA VAL A 469 -53.67 -4.21 5.25
C VAL A 469 -52.88 -3.39 4.24
N SER A 470 -53.37 -2.19 3.94
CA SER A 470 -52.69 -1.25 3.04
C SER A 470 -52.50 0.08 3.74
N ILE A 471 -51.30 0.65 3.69
CA ILE A 471 -50.99 1.96 4.28
C ILE A 471 -50.49 2.96 3.22
N LYS A 472 -50.68 4.24 3.51
CA LYS A 472 -50.08 5.35 2.77
C LYS A 472 -49.66 6.39 3.78
N PHE A 473 -48.36 6.67 3.85
CA PHE A 473 -47.85 7.80 4.63
C PHE A 473 -48.45 9.10 4.10
N ASN A 474 -48.81 10.01 5.01
CA ASN A 474 -49.34 11.30 4.63
C ASN A 474 -48.26 12.27 4.08
N LYS A 475 -46.99 11.95 4.35
CA LYS A 475 -45.78 12.67 3.94
C LYS A 475 -44.68 11.66 3.64
N ASP A 476 -43.69 12.10 2.85
CA ASP A 476 -42.54 11.27 2.51
C ASP A 476 -41.44 11.32 3.59
N SER A 477 -41.51 12.31 4.49
CA SER A 477 -40.56 12.50 5.59
C SER A 477 -41.22 13.02 6.88
N PHE A 478 -40.67 12.64 8.02
CA PHE A 478 -41.12 13.02 9.37
C PHE A 478 -39.94 13.51 10.21
N GLY A 479 -40.10 14.59 10.97
CA GLY A 479 -39.10 15.06 11.94
C GLY A 479 -38.95 14.10 13.14
N LEU A 480 -37.78 14.06 13.78
CA LEU A 480 -37.64 13.46 15.12
C LEU A 480 -38.56 14.21 16.09
N GLY A 481 -39.35 13.45 16.85
CA GLY A 481 -40.43 13.99 17.69
C GLY A 481 -41.73 14.32 16.95
N GLU A 482 -41.75 14.26 15.61
CA GLU A 482 -42.98 14.32 14.83
C GLU A 482 -43.68 12.95 14.82
N LYS A 483 -45.01 12.96 14.93
CA LYS A 483 -45.82 11.74 14.83
C LYS A 483 -45.87 11.24 13.39
N ILE A 484 -45.52 9.97 13.17
CA ILE A 484 -45.73 9.31 11.90
C ILE A 484 -47.24 9.13 11.73
N SER A 485 -47.77 9.63 10.61
CA SER A 485 -49.20 9.60 10.34
C SER A 485 -49.45 8.98 8.97
N LEU A 486 -50.38 8.03 8.94
CA LEU A 486 -50.71 7.27 7.75
C LEU A 486 -52.21 7.01 7.63
N THR A 487 -52.65 6.83 6.39
CA THR A 487 -54.02 6.46 6.03
C THR A 487 -54.01 5.07 5.40
N GLY A 488 -55.13 4.36 5.40
CA GLY A 488 -55.15 3.02 4.85
C GLY A 488 -56.50 2.31 4.93
N LYS A 489 -56.44 0.98 4.83
CA LYS A 489 -57.58 0.08 4.95
C LYS A 489 -57.26 -1.05 5.92
N ASN A 490 -58.25 -1.46 6.70
CA ASN A 490 -58.15 -2.56 7.67
C ASN A 490 -57.04 -2.34 8.71
N LEU A 491 -56.72 -1.08 9.06
CA LEU A 491 -55.59 -0.79 9.96
C LEU A 491 -55.81 -1.34 11.37
N MET A 492 -57.05 -1.65 11.74
CA MET A 492 -57.36 -2.31 13.01
C MET A 492 -56.92 -3.78 13.05
N GLN A 493 -56.54 -4.39 11.93
CA GLN A 493 -55.95 -5.73 11.91
C GLN A 493 -54.47 -5.74 12.31
N ILE A 494 -53.81 -4.57 12.37
CA ILE A 494 -52.43 -4.47 12.86
C ILE A 494 -52.46 -4.65 14.38
N ASP A 495 -51.76 -5.66 14.91
CA ASP A 495 -51.50 -5.85 16.34
C ASP A 495 -50.33 -4.94 16.79
N ARG A 496 -49.16 -5.09 16.14
CA ARG A 496 -47.91 -4.40 16.49
C ARG A 496 -47.26 -3.75 15.29
N ILE A 497 -46.50 -2.69 15.55
CA ILE A 497 -45.72 -1.98 14.55
C ILE A 497 -44.29 -1.90 15.02
N PHE A 498 -43.35 -2.05 14.09
CA PHE A 498 -41.93 -1.98 14.32
C PHE A 498 -41.25 -1.08 13.29
N ILE A 499 -40.25 -0.33 13.74
CA ILE A 499 -39.32 0.43 12.91
C ILE A 499 -37.92 -0.03 13.30
N LYS A 500 -37.12 -0.53 12.35
CA LYS A 500 -35.78 -1.12 12.63
C LYS A 500 -35.82 -2.15 13.78
N GLY A 501 -36.85 -3.01 13.82
CA GLY A 501 -37.06 -4.00 14.87
C GLY A 501 -37.53 -3.46 16.23
N LYS A 502 -37.60 -2.13 16.42
CA LYS A 502 -38.11 -1.51 17.65
C LYS A 502 -39.61 -1.32 17.59
N ARG A 503 -40.29 -1.75 18.66
CA ARG A 503 -41.75 -1.71 18.75
C ARG A 503 -42.25 -0.28 18.98
N VAL A 504 -43.26 0.12 18.21
CA VAL A 504 -44.08 1.30 18.47
C VAL A 504 -45.01 1.02 19.65
N THR A 505 -44.90 1.83 20.71
CA THR A 505 -45.67 1.68 21.94
C THR A 505 -46.67 2.82 22.17
N SER A 506 -46.47 3.99 21.54
CA SER A 506 -47.33 5.16 21.69
C SER A 506 -48.12 5.47 20.41
N PHE A 507 -49.44 5.56 20.53
CA PHE A 507 -50.37 5.83 19.43
C PHE A 507 -51.23 7.05 19.77
N ALA A 508 -51.28 8.01 18.84
CA ALA A 508 -52.16 9.18 18.94
C ALA A 508 -53.51 8.93 18.26
N VAL A 509 -53.51 8.25 17.12
CA VAL A 509 -54.73 7.88 16.37
C VAL A 509 -54.63 6.41 16.01
N ARG A 510 -55.70 5.65 16.25
CA ARG A 510 -55.82 4.25 15.82
C ARG A 510 -57.26 3.94 15.46
N THR A 511 -57.54 3.96 14.17
CA THR A 511 -58.84 3.65 13.58
C THR A 511 -58.63 2.70 12.41
N ASP A 512 -59.71 2.25 11.78
CA ASP A 512 -59.61 1.33 10.64
C ASP A 512 -59.05 1.98 9.36
N THR A 513 -59.06 3.31 9.29
CA THR A 513 -58.65 4.09 8.10
C THR A 513 -57.49 5.05 8.34
N GLU A 514 -57.20 5.39 9.60
CA GLU A 514 -56.14 6.31 10.00
C GLU A 514 -55.36 5.78 11.21
N LEU A 515 -54.05 5.95 11.17
CA LEU A 515 -53.14 5.57 12.24
C LEU A 515 -52.06 6.66 12.40
N SER A 516 -51.80 7.05 13.63
CA SER A 516 -50.74 7.99 13.98
C SER A 516 -50.03 7.54 15.25
N PHE A 517 -48.71 7.52 15.24
CA PHE A 517 -47.89 7.00 16.33
C PHE A 517 -46.55 7.74 16.45
N ASP A 518 -45.94 7.63 17.63
CA ASP A 518 -44.61 8.22 17.87
C ASP A 518 -43.50 7.33 17.33
N ILE A 519 -42.41 7.96 16.90
CA ILE A 519 -41.17 7.27 16.53
C ILE A 519 -40.63 6.57 17.79
N PRO A 520 -40.34 5.25 17.75
CA PRO A 520 -39.76 4.53 18.89
C PRO A 520 -38.40 5.13 19.32
N GLU A 521 -38.09 5.05 20.60
CA GLU A 521 -36.84 5.59 21.15
C GLU A 521 -35.60 4.92 20.54
N GLY A 522 -34.57 5.72 20.26
CA GLY A 522 -33.33 5.29 19.60
C GLY A 522 -33.53 4.84 18.15
N ILE A 523 -34.54 5.38 17.46
CA ILE A 523 -34.60 5.42 15.99
C ILE A 523 -34.12 6.81 15.57
N GLY A 524 -32.97 6.86 14.90
CA GLY A 524 -32.39 8.09 14.39
C GLY A 524 -33.00 8.55 13.05
N PRO A 525 -32.43 9.58 12.42
CA PRO A 525 -32.77 9.94 11.04
C PRO A 525 -32.23 8.89 10.05
N GLY A 526 -32.96 8.69 8.97
CA GLY A 526 -32.66 7.67 7.98
C GLY A 526 -33.89 7.26 7.18
N VAL A 527 -33.69 6.34 6.24
CA VAL A 527 -34.76 5.75 5.42
C VAL A 527 -35.16 4.42 6.04
N TYR A 528 -36.43 4.29 6.44
CA TYR A 528 -36.95 3.13 7.15
C TYR A 528 -38.13 2.50 6.42
N ARG A 529 -38.35 1.21 6.67
CA ARG A 529 -39.59 0.51 6.33
C ARG A 529 -40.37 0.19 7.60
N LEU A 530 -41.69 0.17 7.46
CA LEU A 530 -42.59 -0.14 8.55
C LEU A 530 -42.87 -1.64 8.56
N THR A 531 -42.57 -2.33 9.65
CA THR A 531 -42.96 -3.73 9.82
C THR A 531 -44.19 -3.81 10.71
N MET A 532 -45.22 -4.52 10.28
CA MET A 532 -46.49 -4.67 10.99
C MET A 532 -46.68 -6.16 11.30
N LEU A 533 -47.06 -6.48 12.53
CA LEU A 533 -47.57 -7.80 12.89
C LEU A 533 -49.08 -7.71 12.97
N LEU A 534 -49.78 -8.55 12.21
CA LEU A 534 -51.25 -8.58 12.19
C LEU A 534 -51.80 -9.44 13.35
N MET A 535 -53.10 -9.32 13.62
CA MET A 535 -53.79 -10.09 14.67
C MET A 535 -53.75 -11.62 14.47
N ASP A 536 -53.49 -12.08 13.26
CA ASP A 536 -53.32 -13.49 12.92
C ASP A 536 -51.84 -13.95 12.96
N GLU A 537 -50.97 -13.11 13.54
CA GLU A 537 -49.51 -13.30 13.64
C GLU A 537 -48.76 -13.21 12.29
N THR A 538 -49.43 -12.80 11.21
CA THR A 538 -48.75 -12.53 9.93
C THR A 538 -47.87 -11.29 10.05
N GLU A 539 -46.59 -11.43 9.72
CA GLU A 539 -45.67 -10.29 9.60
C GLU A 539 -45.75 -9.67 8.20
N LEU A 540 -45.86 -8.34 8.15
CA LEU A 540 -46.08 -7.54 6.96
C LEU A 540 -45.11 -6.37 6.96
N THR A 541 -44.04 -6.44 6.18
CA THR A 541 -43.16 -5.27 5.96
C THR A 541 -43.71 -4.43 4.81
N TRP A 542 -44.00 -3.17 5.09
CA TRP A 542 -44.50 -2.24 4.09
C TRP A 542 -43.37 -1.88 3.10
N PRO A 543 -43.58 -2.08 1.80
CA PRO A 543 -42.53 -1.99 0.79
C PRO A 543 -42.09 -0.54 0.51
N ILE A 544 -43.00 0.43 0.67
CA ILE A 544 -42.70 1.85 0.50
C ILE A 544 -41.95 2.36 1.74
N PRO A 545 -40.70 2.84 1.61
CA PRO A 545 -39.99 3.41 2.74
C PRO A 545 -40.49 4.83 3.08
N PHE A 546 -40.17 5.30 4.27
CA PHE A 546 -40.36 6.68 4.71
C PHE A 546 -39.07 7.22 5.32
N THR A 547 -38.89 8.53 5.30
CA THR A 547 -37.70 9.18 5.85
C THR A 547 -37.98 9.75 7.23
N ILE A 548 -37.09 9.49 8.19
CA ILE A 548 -37.02 10.26 9.43
C ILE A 548 -35.90 11.28 9.26
N THR A 549 -36.22 12.54 9.56
CA THR A 549 -35.31 13.69 9.51
C THR A 549 -35.14 14.24 10.91
N ALA A 550 -34.00 14.84 11.21
CA ALA A 550 -33.76 15.48 12.50
C ALA A 550 -33.03 16.80 12.28
N PRO A 551 -33.30 17.84 13.08
CA PRO A 551 -32.37 18.96 13.17
C PRO A 551 -31.03 18.43 13.69
N PHE A 552 -29.95 18.89 13.09
CA PHE A 552 -28.60 18.46 13.44
C PHE A 552 -27.67 19.65 13.49
N THR A 553 -26.71 19.57 14.41
CA THR A 553 -25.53 20.43 14.40
C THR A 553 -24.41 19.65 13.76
N GLU A 554 -23.81 20.20 12.71
CA GLU A 554 -22.61 19.67 12.10
C GLU A 554 -21.41 20.52 12.51
N THR A 555 -20.47 19.90 13.20
CA THR A 555 -19.23 20.54 13.64
C THR A 555 -18.07 19.92 12.89
N PHE A 556 -17.37 20.71 12.08
CA PHE A 556 -16.12 20.26 11.46
C PHE A 556 -15.02 20.11 12.52
N ILE A 557 -14.48 18.91 12.63
CA ILE A 557 -13.36 18.59 13.52
C ILE A 557 -12.04 18.57 12.76
N TRP A 558 -12.10 18.49 11.43
CA TRP A 558 -10.96 18.67 10.56
C TRP A 558 -11.42 19.18 9.19
N GLU A 559 -10.65 20.11 8.63
CA GLU A 559 -10.80 20.60 7.26
C GLU A 559 -9.43 20.66 6.60
N GLY A 560 -9.34 20.28 5.34
CA GLY A 560 -8.06 20.20 4.65
C GLY A 560 -8.18 19.58 3.26
N SER A 561 -7.06 19.07 2.74
CA SER A 561 -7.04 18.34 1.48
C SER A 561 -5.91 17.33 1.52
N GLU A 562 -6.25 16.05 1.75
CA GLU A 562 -5.28 14.96 1.82
C GLU A 562 -5.61 13.90 0.76
N TYR A 563 -4.68 13.63 -0.16
CA TYR A 563 -4.85 12.60 -1.18
C TYR A 563 -4.50 11.22 -0.61
N ILE A 564 -5.43 10.27 -0.71
CA ILE A 564 -5.35 8.95 -0.12
C ILE A 564 -5.19 7.89 -1.23
N ASN A 565 -4.04 7.22 -1.23
CA ASN A 565 -3.80 6.00 -1.99
C ASN A 565 -2.83 5.08 -1.22
N TRP A 566 -3.43 4.22 -0.41
CA TRP A 566 -2.81 3.40 0.65
C TRP A 566 -1.91 4.19 1.60
N THR A 567 -2.12 5.51 1.62
CA THR A 567 -1.63 6.49 2.59
C THR A 567 -2.72 6.76 3.63
N ALA A 568 -2.42 7.56 4.65
CA ALA A 568 -3.39 7.84 5.71
C ALA A 568 -3.44 9.30 6.11
N MET A 569 -4.66 9.78 6.31
CA MET A 569 -4.92 10.99 7.07
C MET A 569 -4.96 10.59 8.55
N GLY A 570 -4.02 11.13 9.33
CA GLY A 570 -3.88 10.85 10.77
C GLY A 570 -4.07 12.07 11.67
N ALA A 571 -4.57 13.21 11.17
CA ALA A 571 -4.65 14.43 11.98
C ALA A 571 -5.65 14.32 13.15
N LEU A 572 -6.54 13.32 13.13
CA LEU A 572 -7.49 13.01 14.20
C LEU A 572 -7.07 11.79 15.04
N SER A 573 -5.84 11.33 14.88
CA SER A 573 -5.24 10.20 15.61
C SER A 573 -4.15 10.66 16.58
N TRP A 574 -3.78 9.79 17.52
CA TRP A 574 -2.69 9.98 18.49
C TRP A 574 -2.72 11.32 19.25
N GLY A 575 -3.90 11.74 19.67
CA GLY A 575 -4.11 12.99 20.43
C GLY A 575 -4.39 14.22 19.56
N GLY A 576 -4.57 14.05 18.23
CA GLY A 576 -5.00 15.10 17.33
C GLY A 576 -6.45 15.55 17.52
N TYR A 577 -7.28 14.73 18.16
CA TYR A 577 -8.64 15.08 18.59
C TYR A 577 -9.02 14.35 19.87
N ASP A 578 -9.77 15.00 20.76
CA ASP A 578 -10.23 14.42 22.02
C ASP A 578 -11.55 13.67 21.82
N TRP A 579 -11.44 12.39 21.51
CA TRP A 579 -12.59 11.51 21.28
C TRP A 579 -13.42 11.23 22.53
N THR A 580 -12.95 11.58 23.73
CA THR A 580 -13.76 11.48 24.97
C THR A 580 -14.91 12.49 25.00
N THR A 581 -14.85 13.51 24.15
CA THR A 581 -15.90 14.53 23.99
C THR A 581 -17.06 14.08 23.10
N VAL A 582 -16.88 12.99 22.34
CA VAL A 582 -17.87 12.47 21.38
C VAL A 582 -18.75 11.43 22.07
N LYS A 583 -20.07 11.55 21.90
CA LYS A 583 -21.05 10.63 22.49
C LYS A 583 -21.54 9.62 21.46
N GLU A 584 -21.94 8.45 21.96
CA GLU A 584 -22.60 7.42 21.14
C GLU A 584 -23.82 8.01 20.42
N GLY A 585 -24.02 7.59 19.17
CA GLY A 585 -25.10 8.11 18.31
C GLY A 585 -24.71 9.37 17.50
N THR A 586 -23.50 9.92 17.70
CA THR A 586 -22.96 10.98 16.83
C THR A 586 -22.65 10.39 15.45
N VAL A 587 -23.07 11.07 14.39
CA VAL A 587 -22.71 10.67 13.02
C VAL A 587 -21.38 11.30 12.62
N LEU A 588 -20.41 10.46 12.28
CA LEU A 588 -19.17 10.91 11.64
C LEU A 588 -19.44 11.07 10.14
N CYS A 589 -19.15 12.25 9.60
CA CYS A 589 -19.22 12.53 8.18
C CYS A 589 -17.80 12.77 7.65
N VAL A 590 -17.42 12.02 6.61
CA VAL A 590 -16.14 12.16 5.91
C VAL A 590 -16.40 12.69 4.51
N TYR A 591 -15.94 13.89 4.23
CA TYR A 591 -16.04 14.50 2.91
C TYR A 591 -14.92 14.01 2.01
N VAL A 592 -15.28 13.51 0.84
CA VAL A 592 -14.36 12.90 -0.11
C VAL A 592 -14.55 13.45 -1.52
N THR A 593 -13.48 13.41 -2.31
CA THR A 593 -13.50 13.67 -3.74
C THR A 593 -12.76 12.52 -4.44
N PRO A 594 -13.48 11.56 -5.04
CA PRO A 594 -12.89 10.50 -5.85
C PRO A 594 -12.01 11.06 -6.98
N ASP A 595 -10.82 10.49 -7.20
CA ASP A 595 -9.96 10.87 -8.33
C ASP A 595 -10.60 10.41 -9.64
N PRO A 596 -11.03 11.32 -10.55
CA PRO A 596 -11.68 10.95 -11.80
C PRO A 596 -10.77 10.18 -12.77
N ALA A 597 -9.46 10.14 -12.54
CA ALA A 597 -8.52 9.38 -13.34
C ALA A 597 -8.36 7.91 -12.89
N ALA A 598 -8.95 7.52 -11.76
CA ALA A 598 -8.87 6.16 -11.23
C ALA A 598 -10.04 5.28 -11.70
N GLU A 599 -9.81 3.96 -11.77
CA GLU A 599 -10.82 2.97 -12.17
C GLU A 599 -11.62 2.39 -10.99
N TYR A 600 -11.14 2.64 -9.76
CA TYR A 600 -11.79 2.19 -8.52
C TYR A 600 -11.42 3.10 -7.34
N TRP A 601 -12.29 3.15 -6.34
CA TRP A 601 -12.12 3.96 -5.12
C TRP A 601 -12.50 3.16 -3.89
N GLN A 602 -11.72 3.29 -2.82
CA GLN A 602 -11.98 2.59 -1.57
C GLN A 602 -11.70 3.50 -0.37
N LEU A 603 -12.65 3.59 0.57
CA LEU A 603 -12.51 4.27 1.85
C LEU A 603 -12.35 3.24 2.98
N ARG A 604 -11.38 3.45 3.87
CA ARG A 604 -11.23 2.71 5.11
C ARG A 604 -11.19 3.69 6.27
N ILE A 605 -12.08 3.46 7.23
CA ILE A 605 -12.22 4.25 8.44
C ILE A 605 -11.69 3.38 9.59
N ALA A 606 -10.53 3.74 10.10
CA ALA A 606 -9.75 2.91 11.01
C ALA A 606 -9.37 3.65 12.29
N ASN A 607 -8.93 2.90 13.28
CA ASN A 607 -8.29 3.42 14.48
C ASN A 607 -6.79 3.67 14.29
N GLY A 608 -6.11 4.22 15.31
CA GLY A 608 -4.66 4.42 15.33
C GLY A 608 -3.82 3.13 15.26
N SER A 609 -4.45 1.95 15.30
CA SER A 609 -3.84 0.63 15.05
C SER A 609 -4.18 0.07 13.66
N TRP A 610 -4.78 0.88 12.77
CA TRP A 610 -5.18 0.53 11.40
C TRP A 610 -6.32 -0.50 11.30
N ALA A 611 -6.92 -0.88 12.43
CA ALA A 611 -8.09 -1.74 12.46
C ALA A 611 -9.34 -0.94 12.10
N SER A 612 -10.22 -1.51 11.28
CA SER A 612 -11.51 -0.90 10.95
C SER A 612 -12.34 -0.69 12.21
N LEU A 613 -13.17 0.35 12.23
CA LEU A 613 -14.10 0.56 13.33
C LEU A 613 -15.10 -0.61 13.44
N PRO A 614 -15.40 -1.10 14.66
CA PRO A 614 -16.27 -2.26 14.88
C PRO A 614 -17.63 -2.20 14.17
N SER A 615 -18.29 -1.05 14.11
CA SER A 615 -19.61 -0.90 13.48
C SER A 615 -19.62 -1.14 11.96
N LEU A 616 -18.45 -1.12 11.32
CA LEU A 616 -18.32 -1.30 9.88
C LEU A 616 -18.06 -2.76 9.47
N ALA A 617 -17.90 -3.67 10.43
CA ALA A 617 -17.53 -5.06 10.17
C ALA A 617 -18.56 -5.83 9.32
N ASP A 618 -19.86 -5.54 9.49
CA ASP A 618 -20.94 -6.19 8.73
C ASP A 618 -21.05 -5.67 7.28
N LEU A 619 -20.57 -4.45 7.02
CA LEU A 619 -20.63 -3.79 5.72
C LEU A 619 -19.41 -4.13 4.86
N ALA A 620 -18.24 -4.25 5.49
CA ALA A 620 -17.01 -4.63 4.84
C ALA A 620 -16.19 -5.53 5.78
N PRO A 621 -16.24 -6.86 5.62
CA PRO A 621 -15.52 -7.80 6.47
C PRO A 621 -13.99 -7.57 6.49
N GLU A 622 -13.45 -6.99 5.41
CA GLU A 622 -12.03 -6.63 5.28
C GLU A 622 -11.72 -5.17 5.69
N GLY A 623 -12.75 -4.38 6.02
CA GLY A 623 -12.67 -2.99 6.46
C GLY A 623 -12.52 -1.95 5.34
N ASN A 624 -12.58 -2.36 4.06
CA ASN A 624 -12.46 -1.46 2.91
C ASN A 624 -13.85 -1.27 2.25
N LEU A 625 -14.36 -0.05 2.29
CA LEU A 625 -15.66 0.35 1.76
C LEU A 625 -15.50 0.85 0.32
N PRO A 626 -16.23 0.31 -0.68
CA PRO A 626 -16.20 0.84 -2.03
C PRO A 626 -16.81 2.26 -2.08
N LEU A 627 -16.27 3.14 -2.92
CA LEU A 627 -16.84 4.45 -3.24
C LEU A 627 -17.23 4.52 -4.72
N GLU A 628 -18.32 5.24 -5.00
CA GLU A 628 -18.73 5.58 -6.37
C GLU A 628 -18.06 6.88 -6.85
N ALA A 629 -17.90 7.05 -8.16
CA ALA A 629 -17.16 8.17 -8.77
C ALA A 629 -17.70 9.57 -8.40
N ASP A 630 -18.98 9.69 -8.04
CA ASP A 630 -19.64 10.94 -7.67
C ASP A 630 -19.89 11.09 -6.16
N THR A 631 -19.32 10.21 -5.33
CA THR A 631 -19.45 10.28 -3.87
C THR A 631 -18.81 11.54 -3.33
N LYS A 632 -19.56 12.33 -2.55
CA LYS A 632 -19.08 13.59 -1.94
C LYS A 632 -18.83 13.48 -0.44
N GLU A 633 -19.53 12.55 0.21
CA GLU A 633 -19.48 12.36 1.64
C GLU A 633 -19.83 10.91 1.99
N TYR A 634 -19.25 10.41 3.08
CA TYR A 634 -19.58 9.13 3.68
C TYR A 634 -19.98 9.36 5.14
N LYS A 635 -21.17 8.88 5.53
CA LYS A 635 -21.77 9.12 6.86
C LYS A 635 -22.06 7.80 7.55
N PHE A 636 -21.66 7.67 8.81
CA PHE A 636 -22.10 6.55 9.66
C PHE A 636 -22.18 6.98 11.14
N GLU A 637 -22.99 6.26 11.89
CA GLU A 637 -23.22 6.49 13.33
C GLU A 637 -22.13 5.81 14.15
N LEU A 638 -21.51 6.56 15.08
CA LEU A 638 -20.51 6.04 16.01
C LEU A 638 -21.21 5.30 17.17
N THR A 639 -20.90 4.01 17.29
CA THR A 639 -21.36 3.16 18.40
C THR A 639 -20.47 3.33 19.63
N ALA A 640 -20.93 2.89 20.81
CA ALA A 640 -20.08 2.81 22.00
C ALA A 640 -18.78 2.01 21.75
N ALA A 641 -18.86 0.94 20.95
CA ALA A 641 -17.69 0.14 20.58
C ALA A 641 -16.70 0.91 19.69
N ASP A 642 -17.20 1.72 18.75
CA ASP A 642 -16.33 2.58 17.93
C ASP A 642 -15.65 3.64 18.77
N LEU A 643 -16.38 4.28 19.68
CA LEU A 643 -15.84 5.29 20.59
C LEU A 643 -14.81 4.72 21.55
N ASP A 644 -15.05 3.54 22.13
CA ASP A 644 -14.06 2.86 22.96
C ASP A 644 -12.76 2.63 22.20
N VAL A 645 -12.86 2.17 20.95
CA VAL A 645 -11.71 1.95 20.09
C VAL A 645 -11.01 3.26 19.70
N LEU A 646 -11.75 4.33 19.40
CA LEU A 646 -11.17 5.64 19.07
C LEU A 646 -10.48 6.28 20.28
N ILE A 647 -11.05 6.16 21.48
CA ILE A 647 -10.49 6.68 22.74
C ILE A 647 -9.24 5.87 23.12
N ASN A 648 -9.32 4.53 23.10
CA ASN A 648 -8.31 3.66 23.69
C ASN A 648 -7.28 3.13 22.69
N GLN A 649 -7.53 3.22 21.38
CA GLN A 649 -6.65 2.64 20.33
C GLN A 649 -6.17 3.67 19.31
N GLY A 650 -5.95 4.91 19.76
CA GLY A 650 -5.15 5.90 19.04
C GLY A 650 -5.91 6.82 18.10
N GLY A 651 -7.22 7.03 18.27
CA GLY A 651 -8.02 7.98 17.50
C GLY A 651 -8.32 7.53 16.07
N LEU A 652 -8.78 8.45 15.23
CA LEU A 652 -9.30 8.17 13.88
C LEU A 652 -8.21 8.31 12.81
N VAL A 653 -8.11 7.30 11.96
CA VAL A 653 -7.27 7.24 10.77
C VAL A 653 -8.15 6.97 9.55
N LEU A 654 -8.01 7.80 8.51
CA LEU A 654 -8.67 7.57 7.21
C LEU A 654 -7.62 7.09 6.20
N THR A 655 -7.85 5.95 5.56
CA THR A 655 -6.97 5.34 4.56
C THR A 655 -7.79 4.67 3.46
N GLY A 656 -7.18 4.03 2.46
CA GLY A 656 -7.89 3.43 1.31
C GLY A 656 -7.26 3.83 -0.02
N ALA A 657 -8.00 3.83 -1.13
CA ALA A 657 -7.46 4.02 -2.47
C ALA A 657 -8.18 5.10 -3.30
N ASN A 658 -7.39 5.97 -3.92
CA ASN A 658 -7.71 6.89 -5.02
C ASN A 658 -8.68 8.06 -4.75
N TYR A 659 -8.74 8.61 -3.54
CA TYR A 659 -9.66 9.72 -3.24
C TYR A 659 -8.97 10.81 -2.40
N THR A 660 -9.51 12.03 -2.44
CA THR A 660 -9.06 13.13 -1.57
C THR A 660 -10.03 13.30 -0.40
N VAL A 661 -9.54 13.34 0.85
CA VAL A 661 -10.34 13.77 2.00
C VAL A 661 -10.30 15.28 2.11
N THR A 662 -11.46 15.93 2.15
CA THR A 662 -11.56 17.40 2.22
C THR A 662 -12.09 17.91 3.56
N GLY A 663 -12.72 17.05 4.36
CA GLY A 663 -13.25 17.41 5.66
C GLY A 663 -13.72 16.22 6.46
N VAL A 664 -13.73 16.37 7.78
CA VAL A 664 -14.34 15.44 8.72
C VAL A 664 -15.18 16.25 9.71
N SER A 665 -16.43 15.89 9.85
CA SER A 665 -17.36 16.55 10.77
C SER A 665 -18.10 15.54 11.66
N LEU A 666 -18.56 16.03 12.80
CA LEU A 666 -19.44 15.34 13.73
C LEU A 666 -20.82 15.96 13.64
N ILE A 667 -21.79 15.13 13.29
CA ILE A 667 -23.20 15.45 13.17
C ILE A 667 -23.91 14.92 14.41
N VAL A 668 -24.40 15.81 15.26
CA VAL A 668 -25.19 15.46 16.44
C VAL A 668 -26.66 15.76 16.14
N PHE A 669 -27.48 14.71 16.11
CA PHE A 669 -28.92 14.83 15.95
C PHE A 669 -29.59 15.19 17.28
N GLY A 670 -30.52 16.16 17.25
CA GLY A 670 -31.32 16.55 18.42
C GLY A 670 -30.78 17.72 19.24
N ALA A 671 -29.69 18.38 18.83
CA ALA A 671 -29.28 19.68 19.38
C ALA A 671 -29.86 20.81 18.51
N ALA A 672 -31.12 21.17 18.75
CA ALA A 672 -31.72 22.30 18.02
C ALA A 672 -31.31 23.62 18.68
N GLU A 673 -30.86 24.57 17.86
CA GLU A 673 -30.89 25.99 18.20
C GLU A 673 -32.36 26.39 18.40
N LYS A 674 -32.83 26.42 19.65
CA LYS A 674 -34.15 26.94 20.00
C LYS A 674 -34.08 28.46 19.93
N ARG A 675 -34.63 29.00 18.85
CA ARG A 675 -34.86 30.44 18.70
C ARG A 675 -36.12 30.83 19.48
N THR A 676 -35.92 31.40 20.66
CA THR A 676 -36.99 31.92 21.51
C THR A 676 -37.14 33.41 21.26
N THR A 677 -38.19 33.80 20.54
CA THR A 677 -38.52 35.21 20.28
C THR A 677 -38.85 35.90 21.60
N ILE A 678 -38.01 36.86 21.99
CA ILE A 678 -38.21 37.68 23.20
C ILE A 678 -38.84 39.02 22.88
N TRP A 679 -38.82 39.42 21.60
CA TRP A 679 -39.54 40.57 21.09
C TRP A 679 -39.84 40.40 19.59
N GLU A 680 -41.06 40.74 19.18
CA GLU A 680 -41.51 40.77 17.79
C GLU A 680 -42.31 42.06 17.56
N GLY A 681 -42.11 42.71 16.42
CA GLY A 681 -42.77 43.97 16.09
C GLY A 681 -42.04 44.70 14.97
N GLU A 682 -42.49 45.89 14.59
CA GLU A 682 -41.84 46.69 13.55
C GLU A 682 -41.22 47.95 14.17
N THR A 683 -39.90 48.09 14.10
CA THR A 683 -39.21 49.34 14.44
C THR A 683 -38.37 49.82 13.26
N VAL A 684 -38.86 50.85 12.57
CA VAL A 684 -38.14 51.52 11.48
C VAL A 684 -37.18 52.55 12.06
N VAL A 685 -35.92 52.47 11.67
CA VAL A 685 -34.84 53.40 12.04
C VAL A 685 -34.22 53.96 10.76
N GLY A 686 -34.44 55.26 10.54
CA GLY A 686 -33.81 56.07 9.50
C GLY A 686 -32.38 56.46 9.91
N ASN A 687 -31.98 57.72 9.75
CA ASN A 687 -30.62 58.15 10.11
C ASN A 687 -30.55 58.58 11.59
N TRP A 688 -30.41 57.62 12.51
CA TRP A 688 -30.38 57.86 13.98
C TRP A 688 -31.63 58.54 14.55
N ASP A 689 -32.77 58.44 13.87
CA ASP A 689 -34.02 59.09 14.25
C ASP A 689 -34.90 58.26 15.20
N ASN A 690 -34.53 57.00 15.47
CA ASN A 690 -35.29 56.07 16.31
C ASN A 690 -34.42 54.92 16.88
N SER A 691 -34.97 54.12 17.81
CA SER A 691 -34.31 52.95 18.44
C SER A 691 -35.31 51.95 19.01
N ASN A 692 -34.94 50.68 19.15
CA ASN A 692 -35.73 49.69 19.90
C ASN A 692 -35.23 49.55 21.35
N GLY A 693 -36.03 50.01 22.31
CA GLY A 693 -35.77 49.90 23.76
C GLY A 693 -36.80 49.03 24.50
N ALA A 694 -37.51 48.15 23.79
CA ALA A 694 -38.55 47.31 24.41
C ALA A 694 -37.99 46.27 25.39
N LEU A 695 -36.69 45.97 25.31
CA LEU A 695 -35.98 45.02 26.17
C LEU A 695 -35.11 45.70 27.25
N SER A 696 -35.27 47.01 27.45
CA SER A 696 -34.60 47.81 28.47
C SER A 696 -35.55 48.24 29.60
N TRP A 697 -34.98 48.70 30.72
CA TRP A 697 -35.69 49.25 31.90
C TRP A 697 -36.84 48.38 32.43
N GLY A 698 -36.61 47.07 32.51
CA GLY A 698 -37.59 46.09 33.04
C GLY A 698 -38.54 45.51 31.98
N GLY A 699 -38.31 45.78 30.69
CA GLY A 699 -39.04 45.15 29.59
C GLY A 699 -38.70 43.66 29.37
N TYR A 700 -37.55 43.20 29.85
CA TYR A 700 -37.15 41.78 29.86
C TYR A 700 -36.25 41.50 31.07
N ASP A 701 -36.41 40.32 31.69
CA ASP A 701 -35.60 39.89 32.84
C ASP A 701 -34.31 39.19 32.39
N TRP A 702 -33.26 39.98 32.19
CA TRP A 702 -31.95 39.49 31.75
C TRP A 702 -31.22 38.63 32.78
N SER A 703 -31.67 38.56 34.04
CA SER A 703 -31.09 37.67 35.05
C SER A 703 -31.39 36.19 34.78
N THR A 704 -32.32 35.92 33.87
CA THR A 704 -32.73 34.57 33.44
C THR A 704 -31.92 34.01 32.28
N VAL A 705 -31.01 34.80 31.70
CA VAL A 705 -30.22 34.42 30.52
C VAL A 705 -28.83 33.98 30.96
N GLU A 706 -28.37 32.84 30.45
CA GLU A 706 -27.03 32.30 30.74
C GLU A 706 -25.99 32.76 29.72
N ALA A 707 -24.75 32.95 30.18
CA ALA A 707 -23.62 33.29 29.32
C ALA A 707 -23.39 32.17 28.29
N GLY A 708 -23.15 32.53 27.04
CA GLY A 708 -23.09 31.58 25.92
C GLY A 708 -24.38 31.49 25.09
N THR A 709 -25.48 32.10 25.56
CA THR A 709 -26.70 32.26 24.75
C THR A 709 -26.45 33.23 23.61
N LYS A 710 -26.86 32.90 22.37
CA LYS A 710 -26.76 33.88 21.26
C LYS A 710 -27.97 34.81 21.26
N LEU A 711 -27.74 36.10 21.04
CA LEU A 711 -28.78 37.07 20.74
C LEU A 711 -28.88 37.20 19.21
N ALA A 712 -30.06 36.89 18.67
CA ALA A 712 -30.33 36.97 17.24
C ALA A 712 -31.35 38.06 16.93
N VAL A 713 -31.07 38.90 15.93
CA VAL A 713 -32.00 39.92 15.46
C VAL A 713 -32.29 39.77 13.98
N SER A 714 -33.55 40.00 13.59
CA SER A 714 -33.97 40.02 12.19
C SER A 714 -34.39 41.42 11.79
N PHE A 715 -33.93 41.86 10.63
CA PHE A 715 -34.19 43.20 10.12
C PHE A 715 -34.10 43.27 8.59
N THR A 716 -34.49 44.40 8.02
CA THR A 716 -34.20 44.75 6.63
C THR A 716 -33.40 46.05 6.57
N THR A 717 -32.44 46.18 5.65
CA THR A 717 -31.68 47.43 5.47
C THR A 717 -32.20 48.24 4.29
N SER A 718 -32.22 49.56 4.43
CA SER A 718 -32.71 50.48 3.40
C SER A 718 -31.61 51.29 2.69
N ASP A 719 -30.36 51.23 3.16
CA ASP A 719 -29.23 52.01 2.65
C ASP A 719 -27.90 51.21 2.74
N GLU A 720 -26.93 51.55 1.88
CA GLU A 720 -25.58 50.96 1.88
C GLU A 720 -24.74 51.37 3.10
N ASN A 721 -25.14 52.43 3.81
CA ASN A 721 -24.52 52.92 5.04
C ASN A 721 -25.23 52.40 6.30
N ALA A 722 -26.02 51.34 6.21
CA ALA A 722 -26.77 50.82 7.35
C ALA A 722 -25.85 50.28 8.47
N VAL A 723 -26.08 50.73 9.70
CA VAL A 723 -25.32 50.35 10.89
C VAL A 723 -26.23 50.06 12.09
N MET A 724 -25.87 49.09 12.93
CA MET A 724 -26.56 48.71 14.16
C MET A 724 -25.62 48.73 15.37
N ARG A 725 -26.11 49.17 16.51
CA ARG A 725 -25.45 49.13 17.81
C ARG A 725 -26.35 48.43 18.82
N PHE A 726 -25.79 47.45 19.52
CA PHE A 726 -26.40 46.78 20.66
C PHE A 726 -25.78 47.35 21.93
N GLY A 727 -26.57 48.07 22.71
CA GLY A 727 -26.11 48.75 23.91
C GLY A 727 -26.94 48.47 25.15
N ASN A 728 -26.39 48.85 26.31
CA ASN A 728 -27.10 48.82 27.58
C ASN A 728 -28.06 50.03 27.72
N GLY A 729 -28.77 50.14 28.85
CA GLY A 729 -29.70 51.25 29.15
C GLY A 729 -29.04 52.63 29.26
N SER A 730 -27.70 52.72 29.22
CA SER A 730 -26.91 53.96 29.10
C SER A 730 -26.41 54.22 27.67
N TRP A 731 -26.84 53.42 26.69
CA TRP A 731 -26.46 53.50 25.27
C TRP A 731 -25.01 53.14 24.97
N ALA A 732 -24.28 52.60 25.96
CA ALA A 732 -22.93 52.09 25.76
C ALA A 732 -23.01 50.72 25.08
N SER A 733 -22.14 50.49 24.09
CA SER A 733 -22.05 49.19 23.40
C SER A 733 -21.81 48.06 24.39
N LEU A 734 -22.40 46.90 24.13
CA LEU A 734 -22.12 45.69 24.90
C LEU A 734 -20.63 45.32 24.82
N PRO A 735 -20.00 44.90 25.94
CA PRO A 735 -18.59 44.52 26.02
C PRO A 735 -18.10 43.57 24.93
N SER A 736 -18.85 42.53 24.57
CA SER A 736 -18.46 41.55 23.53
C SER A 736 -18.36 42.15 22.13
N LEU A 737 -19.03 43.28 21.92
CA LEU A 737 -19.04 43.99 20.64
C LEU A 737 -18.12 45.22 20.64
N ALA A 738 -17.53 45.55 21.79
CA ALA A 738 -16.61 46.66 21.94
C ALA A 738 -15.32 46.39 21.13
N GLY A 739 -15.04 47.25 20.15
CA GLY A 739 -13.84 47.15 19.30
C GLY A 739 -14.04 46.46 17.96
N LEU A 740 -15.23 45.93 17.66
CA LEU A 740 -15.58 45.44 16.31
C LEU A 740 -15.77 46.59 15.29
N ALA A 741 -16.04 47.80 15.79
CA ALA A 741 -16.04 49.06 15.05
C ALA A 741 -15.58 50.20 15.96
N GLU A 742 -15.00 51.26 15.38
CA GLU A 742 -14.30 52.35 16.10
C GLU A 742 -15.20 53.10 17.12
N ASP A 743 -16.53 52.99 16.97
CA ASP A 743 -17.56 53.61 17.82
C ASP A 743 -18.65 52.62 18.30
N GLY A 744 -18.47 51.32 18.09
CA GLY A 744 -19.46 50.28 18.43
C GLY A 744 -20.66 50.19 17.46
N ASN A 745 -20.59 50.85 16.29
CA ASN A 745 -21.62 50.75 15.25
C ASN A 745 -21.23 49.69 14.21
N ILE A 746 -21.94 48.57 14.24
CA ILE A 746 -21.69 47.41 13.38
C ILE A 746 -22.31 47.67 12.00
N PRO A 747 -21.53 47.61 10.90
CA PRO A 747 -22.07 47.68 9.54
C PRO A 747 -22.98 46.48 9.25
N VAL A 748 -24.22 46.75 8.84
CA VAL A 748 -25.22 45.70 8.55
C VAL A 748 -25.83 45.81 7.15
N ALA A 749 -25.33 46.70 6.31
CA ALA A 749 -25.82 46.89 4.94
C ALA A 749 -25.84 45.57 4.14
N GLY A 750 -27.01 45.23 3.59
CA GLY A 750 -27.22 44.01 2.81
C GLY A 750 -27.46 42.75 3.65
N LEU A 751 -27.43 42.85 4.98
CA LEU A 751 -27.81 41.76 5.88
C LEU A 751 -29.31 41.78 6.17
N THR A 752 -29.86 40.61 6.48
CA THR A 752 -31.25 40.42 6.92
C THR A 752 -31.36 39.97 8.38
N SER A 753 -30.23 39.65 8.99
CA SER A 753 -30.12 39.26 10.39
C SER A 753 -28.70 39.53 10.91
N TYR A 754 -28.57 39.58 12.23
CA TYR A 754 -27.28 39.64 12.90
C TYR A 754 -27.36 38.86 14.21
N GLU A 755 -26.33 38.06 14.50
CA GLU A 755 -26.28 37.20 15.68
C GLU A 755 -24.92 37.32 16.37
N PHE A 756 -24.92 37.32 17.69
CA PHE A 756 -23.69 37.27 18.49
C PHE A 756 -23.93 36.60 19.84
N GLU A 757 -22.88 36.06 20.44
CA GLU A 757 -22.91 35.39 21.74
C GLU A 757 -22.89 36.41 22.88
N LEU A 758 -23.78 36.24 23.88
CA LEU A 758 -23.78 37.04 25.10
C LEU A 758 -22.77 36.50 26.10
N THR A 759 -21.77 37.31 26.42
CA THR A 759 -20.76 37.00 27.44
C THR A 759 -21.29 37.29 28.86
N ALA A 760 -20.60 36.77 29.88
CA ALA A 760 -20.92 37.10 31.27
C ALA A 760 -20.87 38.62 31.55
N ASP A 761 -19.92 39.32 30.92
CA ASP A 761 -19.79 40.78 31.04
C ASP A 761 -20.94 41.53 30.34
N ASP A 762 -21.45 41.01 29.22
CA ASP A 762 -22.65 41.57 28.57
C ASP A 762 -23.88 41.39 29.44
N LEU A 763 -24.06 40.21 30.03
CA LEU A 763 -25.18 39.93 30.91
C LEU A 763 -25.13 40.77 32.19
N ASP A 764 -23.94 41.00 32.77
CA ASP A 764 -23.77 41.92 33.90
C ASP A 764 -24.21 43.34 33.52
N GLN A 765 -23.84 43.82 32.33
CA GLN A 765 -24.29 45.13 31.81
C GLN A 765 -25.80 45.16 31.57
N LEU A 766 -26.40 44.10 31.02
CA LEU A 766 -27.84 44.05 30.75
C LEU A 766 -28.66 43.99 32.04
N VAL A 767 -28.21 43.26 33.06
CA VAL A 767 -28.87 43.18 34.37
C VAL A 767 -28.68 44.47 35.17
N ASN A 768 -27.47 45.01 35.24
CA ASN A 768 -27.14 46.09 36.17
C ASN A 768 -27.15 47.50 35.55
N ALA A 769 -27.10 47.63 34.22
CA ALA A 769 -27.06 48.91 33.51
C ALA A 769 -28.28 49.15 32.59
N GLY A 770 -29.43 48.53 32.90
CA GLY A 770 -30.74 48.95 32.39
C GLY A 770 -31.26 48.21 31.15
N GLY A 771 -30.77 47.00 30.86
CA GLY A 771 -31.27 46.13 29.78
C GLY A 771 -30.79 46.52 28.37
N LEU A 772 -31.35 45.86 27.34
CA LEU A 772 -30.87 45.96 25.95
C LEU A 772 -31.58 47.09 25.18
N VAL A 773 -30.78 47.93 24.53
CA VAL A 773 -31.21 48.95 23.56
C VAL A 773 -30.53 48.70 22.21
N ILE A 774 -31.31 48.68 21.13
CA ILE A 774 -30.80 48.54 19.75
C ILE A 774 -31.02 49.85 18.99
N CYS A 775 -29.95 50.49 18.53
CA CYS A 775 -29.98 51.78 17.82
C CYS A 775 -29.01 51.81 16.62
N GLY A 776 -29.07 52.83 15.77
CA GLY A 776 -28.20 52.93 14.59
C GLY A 776 -28.84 53.69 13.43
N ALA A 777 -28.54 53.30 12.19
CA ALA A 777 -29.08 53.94 11.00
C ALA A 777 -29.49 52.97 9.87
N TYR A 778 -30.59 53.28 9.20
CA TYR A 778 -31.09 52.70 7.93
C TYR A 778 -31.50 51.23 7.96
N TRP A 779 -32.29 50.83 8.96
CA TRP A 779 -32.81 49.47 9.08
C TRP A 779 -34.23 49.44 9.67
N THR A 780 -34.96 48.37 9.40
CA THR A 780 -36.25 48.06 10.03
C THR A 780 -36.12 46.75 10.78
N LEU A 781 -36.16 46.78 12.12
CA LEU A 781 -36.09 45.61 12.99
C LEU A 781 -37.46 44.94 13.09
N THR A 782 -37.48 43.63 12.92
CA THR A 782 -38.69 42.80 12.93
C THR A 782 -38.75 41.83 14.11
N GLU A 783 -37.59 41.44 14.65
CA GLU A 783 -37.52 40.43 15.71
C GLU A 783 -36.22 40.52 16.53
N VAL A 784 -36.32 40.22 17.83
CA VAL A 784 -35.19 39.87 18.70
C VAL A 784 -35.49 38.52 19.37
N ALA A 785 -34.56 37.59 19.27
CA ALA A 785 -34.66 36.25 19.83
C ALA A 785 -33.40 35.86 20.60
N LEU A 786 -33.57 35.00 21.60
CA LEU A 786 -32.48 34.26 22.23
C LEU A 786 -32.38 32.90 21.58
N VAL A 787 -31.18 32.51 21.18
CA VAL A 787 -30.91 31.19 20.62
C VAL A 787 -30.15 30.38 21.66
N THR A 788 -30.83 29.37 22.20
CA THR A 788 -30.27 28.41 23.16
C THR A 788 -30.14 27.05 22.50
N ILE A 789 -29.14 26.26 22.89
CA ILE A 789 -29.05 24.86 22.47
C ILE A 789 -29.97 24.07 23.40
N GLU A 790 -31.06 23.48 22.87
CA GLU A 790 -31.80 22.47 23.62
C GLU A 790 -30.93 21.20 23.65
N SER A 791 -30.39 20.85 24.82
CA SER A 791 -29.89 19.50 25.06
C SER A 791 -31.08 18.55 25.20
N ALA A 792 -30.94 17.35 24.66
CA ALA A 792 -31.91 16.26 24.77
C ALA A 792 -32.40 16.11 26.23
N GLY A 793 -33.67 15.72 26.39
CA GLY A 793 -34.41 15.63 27.65
C GLY A 793 -33.68 14.96 28.83
N PRO A 794 -34.28 15.00 30.03
CA PRO A 794 -33.57 14.79 31.30
C PRO A 794 -32.64 13.57 31.23
N GLN A 795 -31.34 13.85 31.32
CA GLN A 795 -30.31 12.84 31.37
C GLN A 795 -30.46 12.09 32.69
N GLU A 796 -30.57 10.77 32.62
CA GLU A 796 -30.61 9.93 33.82
C GLU A 796 -29.33 10.16 34.64
N LYS A 797 -29.49 10.76 35.81
CA LYS A 797 -28.41 10.90 36.78
C LYS A 797 -28.39 9.64 37.64
N THR A 798 -27.39 8.79 37.46
CA THR A 798 -27.16 7.63 38.32
C THR A 798 -26.94 8.09 39.77
N ILE A 799 -27.82 7.69 40.67
CA ILE A 799 -27.74 7.97 42.10
C ILE A 799 -27.21 6.78 42.89
N TRP A 800 -27.24 5.59 42.30
CA TRP A 800 -26.60 4.40 42.82
C TRP A 800 -26.18 3.46 41.69
N GLU A 801 -24.99 2.89 41.80
CA GLU A 801 -24.46 1.87 40.89
C GLU A 801 -23.77 0.79 41.72
N GLY A 802 -23.98 -0.47 41.33
CA GLY A 802 -23.43 -1.62 42.03
C GLY A 802 -24.23 -2.87 41.73
N GLU A 803 -23.75 -4.02 42.21
CA GLU A 803 -24.43 -5.28 41.99
C GLU A 803 -25.18 -5.71 43.25
N THR A 804 -26.51 -5.76 43.18
CA THR A 804 -27.34 -6.39 44.21
C THR A 804 -28.11 -7.55 43.60
N VAL A 805 -27.62 -8.77 43.84
CA VAL A 805 -28.31 -10.00 43.46
C VAL A 805 -29.39 -10.32 44.48
N VAL A 806 -30.63 -10.44 44.01
CA VAL A 806 -31.80 -10.79 44.81
C VAL A 806 -32.35 -12.13 44.33
N GLY A 807 -32.21 -13.14 45.20
CA GLY A 807 -32.75 -14.49 45.04
C GLY A 807 -34.26 -14.54 45.30
N ASP A 808 -34.78 -15.59 45.93
CA ASP A 808 -36.18 -15.68 46.32
C ASP A 808 -36.41 -14.95 47.66
N TRP A 809 -36.49 -13.61 47.62
CA TRP A 809 -36.60 -12.74 48.81
C TRP A 809 -35.40 -12.76 49.78
N ASP A 810 -34.27 -13.35 49.37
CA ASP A 810 -33.08 -13.54 50.22
C ASP A 810 -32.20 -12.27 50.37
N ASN A 811 -32.51 -11.17 49.66
CA ASN A 811 -31.72 -9.93 49.68
C ASN A 811 -32.53 -8.69 49.25
N SER A 812 -31.95 -7.50 49.39
CA SER A 812 -32.54 -6.21 48.97
C SER A 812 -31.49 -5.13 48.76
N ASN A 813 -31.76 -4.14 47.91
CA ASN A 813 -30.94 -2.94 47.84
C ASN A 813 -31.49 -1.84 48.75
N GLY A 814 -30.75 -1.51 49.82
CA GLY A 814 -31.05 -0.41 50.74
C GLY A 814 -30.04 0.74 50.67
N ALA A 815 -29.18 0.78 49.64
CA ALA A 815 -28.09 1.76 49.59
C ALA A 815 -28.57 3.24 49.49
N LEU A 816 -29.81 3.45 49.06
CA LEU A 816 -30.46 4.77 48.98
C LEU A 816 -31.39 5.06 50.17
N SER A 817 -31.31 4.23 51.22
CA SER A 817 -32.09 4.36 52.45
C SER A 817 -31.23 4.78 53.64
N TRP A 818 -31.86 5.22 54.73
CA TRP A 818 -31.23 5.60 56.01
C TRP A 818 -30.04 6.56 55.90
N GLY A 819 -30.16 7.57 55.03
CA GLY A 819 -29.12 8.59 54.81
C GLY A 819 -28.13 8.27 53.69
N GLY A 820 -28.35 7.20 52.93
CA GLY A 820 -27.58 6.88 51.74
C GLY A 820 -27.82 7.81 50.54
N TYR A 821 -28.96 8.52 50.51
CA TYR A 821 -29.27 9.55 49.52
C TYR A 821 -30.22 10.61 50.11
N ASP A 822 -30.03 11.89 49.73
CA ASP A 822 -30.84 13.01 50.20
C ASP A 822 -32.06 13.23 49.29
N TRP A 823 -33.15 12.52 49.62
CA TRP A 823 -34.41 12.60 48.88
C TRP A 823 -35.12 13.95 48.98
N SER A 824 -34.71 14.86 49.88
CA SER A 824 -35.28 16.21 49.97
C SER A 824 -34.87 17.11 48.81
N THR A 825 -33.91 16.65 47.99
CA THR A 825 -33.40 17.35 46.82
C THR A 825 -34.10 16.95 45.51
N VAL A 826 -35.05 16.01 45.56
CA VAL A 826 -35.77 15.49 44.39
C VAL A 826 -37.14 16.14 44.30
N GLU A 827 -37.56 16.54 43.09
CA GLU A 827 -38.85 17.21 42.85
C GLU A 827 -39.92 16.22 42.36
N ALA A 828 -41.19 16.49 42.65
CA ALA A 828 -42.29 15.67 42.16
C ALA A 828 -42.38 15.78 40.64
N GLY A 829 -42.50 14.63 39.94
CA GLY A 829 -42.39 14.55 38.49
C GLY A 829 -41.06 13.98 38.00
N THR A 830 -40.05 13.82 38.87
CA THR A 830 -38.81 13.11 38.53
C THR A 830 -39.08 11.63 38.28
N THR A 831 -38.56 11.07 37.19
CA THR A 831 -38.70 9.65 36.86
C THR A 831 -37.56 8.84 37.49
N LEU A 832 -37.92 7.86 38.32
CA LEU A 832 -36.95 6.92 38.87
C LEU A 832 -36.74 5.77 37.89
N CYS A 833 -35.49 5.50 37.56
CA CYS A 833 -35.09 4.45 36.63
C CYS A 833 -34.30 3.38 37.39
N ALA A 834 -34.73 2.13 37.32
CA ALA A 834 -34.01 1.00 37.89
C ALA A 834 -33.58 0.06 36.78
N HIS A 835 -32.29 -0.20 36.66
CA HIS A 835 -31.72 -1.12 35.68
C HIS A 835 -31.36 -2.44 36.35
N PHE A 836 -31.77 -3.55 35.74
CA PHE A 836 -31.61 -4.87 36.31
C PHE A 836 -31.61 -5.96 35.25
N THR A 837 -31.22 -7.17 35.64
CA THR A 837 -31.40 -8.39 34.86
C THR A 837 -32.29 -9.35 35.62
N THR A 838 -33.20 -10.03 34.93
CA THR A 838 -34.08 -11.05 35.55
C THR A 838 -33.53 -12.45 35.33
N SER A 839 -33.59 -13.29 36.36
CA SER A 839 -33.10 -14.67 36.32
C SER A 839 -34.21 -15.73 36.24
N ASP A 840 -35.48 -15.35 36.40
CA ASP A 840 -36.64 -16.26 36.38
C ASP A 840 -37.88 -15.59 35.75
N GLU A 841 -38.81 -16.41 35.23
CA GLU A 841 -40.09 -15.95 34.66
C GLU A 841 -41.06 -15.40 35.72
N ASN A 842 -40.81 -15.70 37.01
CA ASN A 842 -41.57 -15.19 38.15
C ASN A 842 -40.90 -13.98 38.81
N ALA A 843 -39.96 -13.30 38.12
CA ALA A 843 -39.25 -12.17 38.68
C ALA A 843 -40.20 -11.01 39.04
N VAL A 844 -40.11 -10.52 40.27
CA VAL A 844 -40.93 -9.42 40.80
C VAL A 844 -40.10 -8.40 41.56
N MET A 845 -40.44 -7.12 41.46
CA MET A 845 -39.74 -6.01 42.11
C MET A 845 -40.70 -5.08 42.84
N ARG A 846 -40.29 -4.60 44.01
CA ARG A 846 -40.99 -3.63 44.84
C ARG A 846 -40.07 -2.47 45.15
N PHE A 847 -40.53 -1.26 44.85
CA PHE A 847 -39.93 -0.02 45.29
C PHE A 847 -40.66 0.45 46.54
N GLY A 848 -39.95 0.53 47.66
CA GLY A 848 -40.52 0.89 48.94
C GLY A 848 -39.74 1.94 49.69
N ASN A 849 -40.34 2.45 50.76
CA ASN A 849 -39.66 3.34 51.71
C ASN A 849 -38.83 2.53 52.73
N GLY A 850 -38.06 3.18 53.60
CA GLY A 850 -37.26 2.56 54.67
C GLY A 850 -38.04 1.76 55.73
N SER A 851 -39.38 1.69 55.63
CA SER A 851 -40.26 0.78 56.38
C SER A 851 -40.79 -0.39 55.53
N TRP A 852 -40.27 -0.58 54.31
CA TRP A 852 -40.61 -1.62 53.34
C TRP A 852 -42.02 -1.54 52.75
N ALA A 853 -42.73 -0.43 53.00
CA ALA A 853 -44.02 -0.18 52.38
C ALA A 853 -43.82 0.29 50.94
N SER A 854 -44.62 -0.25 50.00
CA SER A 854 -44.59 0.18 48.60
C SER A 854 -44.82 1.68 48.47
N LEU A 855 -44.15 2.31 47.51
CA LEU A 855 -44.38 3.71 47.19
C LEU A 855 -45.84 3.94 46.73
N PRO A 856 -46.49 5.01 47.21
CA PRO A 856 -47.87 5.37 46.85
C PRO A 856 -48.22 5.33 45.36
N SER A 857 -47.35 5.82 44.47
CA SER A 857 -47.59 5.81 43.01
C SER A 857 -47.68 4.41 42.41
N LEU A 858 -47.11 3.42 43.10
CA LEU A 858 -47.11 2.02 42.67
C LEU A 858 -48.18 1.19 43.38
N ALA A 859 -48.92 1.79 44.33
CA ALA A 859 -50.01 1.13 45.02
C ALA A 859 -51.17 0.85 44.04
N GLY A 860 -51.49 -0.43 43.85
CA GLY A 860 -52.59 -0.88 42.97
C GLY A 860 -52.16 -1.42 41.60
N LEU A 861 -50.87 -1.39 41.26
CA LEU A 861 -50.33 -2.05 40.07
C LEU A 861 -50.21 -3.58 40.24
N ALA A 862 -50.18 -4.06 41.49
CA ALA A 862 -50.27 -5.46 41.89
C ALA A 862 -50.84 -5.58 43.31
N GLU A 863 -51.45 -6.72 43.66
CA GLU A 863 -52.23 -6.91 44.90
C GLU A 863 -51.42 -6.64 46.19
N ASP A 864 -50.08 -6.79 46.14
CA ASP A 864 -49.15 -6.55 47.24
C ASP A 864 -48.04 -5.52 46.92
N GLY A 865 -48.14 -4.75 45.82
CA GLY A 865 -47.09 -3.82 45.38
C GLY A 865 -45.84 -4.47 44.78
N ASN A 866 -45.92 -5.75 44.40
CA ASN A 866 -44.86 -6.51 43.73
C ASN A 866 -45.10 -6.51 42.21
N ILE A 867 -44.25 -5.78 41.49
CA ILE A 867 -44.39 -5.55 40.05
C ILE A 867 -43.73 -6.70 39.29
N PRO A 868 -44.43 -7.40 38.38
CA PRO A 868 -43.81 -8.40 37.50
C PRO A 868 -42.79 -7.74 36.57
N VAL A 869 -41.55 -8.20 36.62
CA VAL A 869 -40.44 -7.64 35.83
C VAL A 869 -39.76 -8.64 34.91
N ALA A 870 -40.27 -9.87 34.83
CA ALA A 870 -39.72 -10.93 33.97
C ALA A 870 -39.55 -10.49 32.51
N GLY A 871 -38.34 -10.60 31.98
CA GLY A 871 -38.00 -10.21 30.60
C GLY A 871 -37.78 -8.70 30.39
N LEU A 872 -37.87 -7.89 31.45
CA LEU A 872 -37.48 -6.48 31.43
C LEU A 872 -36.02 -6.31 31.84
N THR A 873 -35.37 -5.29 31.28
CA THR A 873 -34.00 -4.87 31.66
C THR A 873 -33.99 -3.59 32.48
N SER A 874 -35.13 -2.90 32.54
CA SER A 874 -35.32 -1.71 33.38
C SER A 874 -36.79 -1.54 33.75
N TYR A 875 -37.03 -0.74 34.78
CA TYR A 875 -38.36 -0.31 35.18
C TYR A 875 -38.34 1.16 35.57
N GLU A 876 -39.26 1.94 35.02
CA GLU A 876 -39.34 3.38 35.20
C GLU A 876 -40.72 3.78 35.71
N PHE A 877 -40.75 4.71 36.66
CA PHE A 877 -41.99 5.34 37.11
C PHE A 877 -41.74 6.75 37.65
N GLU A 878 -42.75 7.60 37.53
CA GLU A 878 -42.71 8.99 37.99
C GLU A 878 -42.91 9.05 39.51
N LEU A 879 -42.03 9.77 40.22
CA LEU A 879 -42.15 10.02 41.65
C LEU A 879 -43.19 11.12 41.89
N THR A 880 -44.27 10.76 42.55
CA THR A 880 -45.30 11.71 42.99
C THR A 880 -44.85 12.45 44.25
N ALA A 881 -45.52 13.56 44.57
CA ALA A 881 -45.30 14.27 45.83
C ALA A 881 -45.48 13.35 47.05
N ASP A 882 -46.45 12.43 47.00
CA ASP A 882 -46.70 11.45 48.06
C ASP A 882 -45.55 10.42 48.18
N ASP A 883 -44.91 10.05 47.08
CA ASP A 883 -43.72 9.16 47.11
C ASP A 883 -42.52 9.85 47.75
N LEU A 884 -42.27 11.10 47.39
CA LEU A 884 -41.18 11.89 47.94
C LEU A 884 -41.37 12.16 49.43
N ASP A 885 -42.60 12.45 49.86
CA ASP A 885 -42.93 12.56 51.29
C ASP A 885 -42.63 11.26 52.04
N GLN A 886 -42.89 10.09 51.44
CA GLN A 886 -42.53 8.79 52.04
C GLN A 886 -41.02 8.56 52.05
N LEU A 887 -40.31 8.90 50.99
CA LEU A 887 -38.85 8.72 50.90
C LEU A 887 -38.10 9.64 51.89
N VAL A 888 -38.54 10.88 52.04
CA VAL A 888 -37.96 11.84 53.00
C VAL A 888 -38.28 11.46 54.44
N ASN A 889 -39.54 11.12 54.76
CA ASN A 889 -39.98 10.95 56.14
C ASN A 889 -39.91 9.50 56.67
N ALA A 890 -39.87 8.50 55.78
CA ALA A 890 -39.91 7.08 56.15
C ALA A 890 -38.63 6.31 55.76
N GLY A 891 -37.49 7.00 55.62
CA GLY A 891 -36.16 6.39 55.65
C GLY A 891 -35.52 6.06 54.30
N GLY A 892 -35.91 6.73 53.21
CA GLY A 892 -35.33 6.60 51.87
C GLY A 892 -35.79 5.37 51.09
N LEU A 893 -35.17 5.11 49.94
CA LEU A 893 -35.62 4.06 49.00
C LEU A 893 -34.98 2.71 49.32
N VAL A 894 -35.83 1.68 49.40
CA VAL A 894 -35.42 0.28 49.38
C VAL A 894 -36.03 -0.42 48.16
N VAL A 895 -35.25 -1.28 47.52
CA VAL A 895 -35.71 -2.12 46.39
C VAL A 895 -35.58 -3.58 46.80
N CYS A 896 -36.68 -4.32 46.77
CA CYS A 896 -36.74 -5.73 47.17
C CYS A 896 -37.68 -6.55 46.26
N GLY A 897 -37.60 -7.87 46.31
CA GLY A 897 -38.39 -8.74 45.44
C GLY A 897 -37.77 -10.11 45.24
N ALA A 898 -37.99 -10.72 44.09
CA ALA A 898 -37.46 -12.04 43.76
C ALA A 898 -36.90 -12.13 42.32
N PHE A 899 -35.78 -12.86 42.18
CA PHE A 899 -35.17 -13.30 40.92
C PHE A 899 -34.68 -12.18 39.97
N TRP A 900 -33.93 -11.23 40.51
CA TRP A 900 -33.29 -10.18 39.72
C TRP A 900 -31.95 -9.75 40.29
N THR A 901 -31.09 -9.19 39.43
CA THR A 901 -29.86 -8.50 39.82
C THR A 901 -29.99 -7.04 39.43
N LEU A 902 -30.03 -6.16 40.42
CA LEU A 902 -30.07 -4.71 40.20
C LEU A 902 -28.65 -4.20 39.98
N THR A 903 -28.47 -3.40 38.93
CA THR A 903 -27.17 -2.89 38.47
C THR A 903 -27.02 -1.39 38.70
N SER A 904 -28.11 -0.63 38.58
CA SER A 904 -28.10 0.81 38.88
C SER A 904 -29.51 1.37 39.17
N ILE A 905 -29.53 2.53 39.83
CA ILE A 905 -30.71 3.37 40.01
C ILE A 905 -30.33 4.80 39.60
N GLY A 906 -31.15 5.41 38.76
CA GLY A 906 -31.01 6.79 38.33
C GLY A 906 -32.29 7.60 38.46
N LEU A 907 -32.16 8.92 38.33
CA LEU A 907 -33.25 9.88 38.30
C LEU A 907 -33.20 10.67 36.98
N LYS A 908 -34.32 10.75 36.28
CA LYS A 908 -34.54 11.59 35.10
C LYS A 908 -35.42 12.78 35.47
#